data_AF-A0A1J1HGT9-F1
#
_entry.id   AF-A0A1J1HGT9-F1
#
_cell.length_a   1.000
_cell.length_b   1.000
_cell.length_c   1.000
_cell.angle_alpha   90.00
_cell.angle_beta   90.00
_cell.angle_gamma   90.00
#
_symmetry.space_group_name_H-M   'P 1'
#
loop_
_entity.id
_entity.type
_entity.pdbx_description
1 polymer ?
#
loop_
_entity_poly.entity_id
_entity_poly.type
_entity_poly.pdbx_seq_one_letter_code
_entity_poly.pdbx_strand_id
1 'polypeptide(L)'
;MAKYKIVMVRHGESEWNQLNLFCGWYNAELSDKGRQEALDAGKAIKDAGLKFDLAHTSVLKRANITLDSILQESGQTGIPIQKTWRLNERHYGGLTGMNKSETAEKYGEKQVQIWRRSFDTPPPPMEPDHKYYKIIVEDSIYKDGPSKEEFPMFESLKLTIQRTLPYWNDVIIPQLKEGKKIIIAAHGNSLRGIVKHLDQMSDEAIMGLNLPTGIPFVYELDENFKPVVSMQFLGDPETVRKAMESVANQGKAKHHCNHEHPKAHEVIHGVHLGEAEHIIKKRSIDQPLRILMFYDESVYRLDEEKFQLINNTILPEAVSFWEKALYVRETKETIRLNRKCESTQVFIKNSLTHCIDQCKPITMCGEVQVPEEHLDVCRVCNATGQNCRSDSNSKVGAGIVGADFVFYVSARQTERCHKGLTVGYAAHCQQESSLDRPIAGHANLCPDSISTKPQELQTLLSTVKHEILHALGFSVSLYAFFRDENGEPRTPRKPDTGKPFLNEKLQIHQWSNKTIQRIVRNNWAVRNGVIKKNIDMMVTPRVVGEVRKHFNCSELEGAELEDQGGEGTALTHWEKRVFEAEAMSGTHSSRPVFSRITLALMEDTGWYKANYEMASDLTWGKNLGCDFVMKSCKSWITSHHNNGRSIHPFCSKIKRDPLQTECTDDRNSVALCNLVKHEYPLPKEYQNFDSLNHVHEDLEYYGGSVSLADHCPYIQEFTWRSKNVVVRGSQCKFEENNPHHEKNFALEKYGRESKCFEHSERMWEERSCQQTREWQHWGSGCYTYSCSNGRLHIHVSNYTFECFHPGQELNIRILENNWLHHGAIICPSCHELCDNFFASTTGETCKTPEEAPSSYFYPKDNLRCRANVLTPTILILVAFTFIRL
;
A
#
# COMPACT_ATOMS: atom_id res chain seq x y z
N MET A 1 13.43 37.79 -26.81
CA MET A 1 14.74 37.20 -26.51
C MET A 1 14.96 37.28 -25.00
N ALA A 2 15.55 36.26 -24.39
CA ALA A 2 15.88 36.28 -22.96
C ALA A 2 16.88 37.41 -22.67
N LYS A 3 16.56 38.26 -21.69
CA LYS A 3 17.38 39.40 -21.26
C LYS A 3 17.97 39.20 -19.87
N TYR A 4 17.23 38.57 -18.98
CA TYR A 4 17.65 38.31 -17.60
C TYR A 4 17.60 36.82 -17.29
N LYS A 5 18.48 36.37 -16.37
CA LYS A 5 18.52 35.00 -15.88
C LYS A 5 18.52 35.02 -14.36
N ILE A 6 17.64 34.24 -13.75
CA ILE A 6 17.56 34.09 -12.30
C ILE A 6 17.47 32.62 -11.93
N VAL A 7 18.13 32.26 -10.84
CA VAL A 7 18.17 30.89 -10.32
C VAL A 7 17.46 30.84 -8.98
N MET A 8 16.61 29.85 -8.79
CA MET A 8 15.88 29.62 -7.55
C MET A 8 16.12 28.18 -7.09
N VAL A 9 16.19 27.97 -5.78
CA VAL A 9 16.35 26.65 -5.20
C VAL A 9 15.53 26.55 -3.91
N ARG A 10 14.73 25.49 -3.82
CA ARG A 10 14.12 25.12 -2.54
C ARG A 10 15.22 24.47 -1.69
N HIS A 11 15.29 24.84 -0.41
CA HIS A 11 16.24 24.23 0.52
C HIS A 11 16.21 22.69 0.47
N GLY A 12 17.34 22.07 0.84
CA GLY A 12 17.41 20.62 1.01
C GLY A 12 16.48 20.12 2.12
N GLU A 13 16.22 18.83 2.19
CA GLU A 13 15.36 18.22 3.21
C GLU A 13 15.73 18.69 4.64
N SER A 14 14.77 19.24 5.38
CA SER A 14 14.97 19.59 6.80
C SER A 14 14.72 18.38 7.71
N GLU A 15 15.23 18.41 8.94
CA GLU A 15 14.94 17.38 9.96
C GLU A 15 13.42 17.16 10.11
N TRP A 16 12.63 18.23 10.11
CA TRP A 16 11.17 18.12 10.20
C TRP A 16 10.50 17.67 8.90
N ASN A 17 11.15 17.77 7.74
CA ASN A 17 10.64 17.16 6.51
C ASN A 17 10.87 15.65 6.53
N GLN A 18 12.04 15.22 7.02
CA GLN A 18 12.36 13.81 7.25
C GLN A 18 11.39 13.16 8.25
N LEU A 19 11.04 13.86 9.35
CA LEU A 19 10.06 13.40 10.34
C LEU A 19 8.58 13.61 9.92
N ASN A 20 8.35 13.96 8.66
CA ASN A 20 7.02 14.23 8.10
C ASN A 20 6.18 15.27 8.90
N LEU A 21 6.82 16.21 9.61
CA LEU A 21 6.16 17.26 10.40
C LEU A 21 5.84 18.51 9.56
N PHE A 22 4.81 19.26 9.97
CA PHE A 22 4.57 20.63 9.50
C PHE A 22 5.61 21.59 10.10
N CYS A 23 6.62 21.98 9.33
CA CYS A 23 7.71 22.86 9.81
C CYS A 23 7.32 24.34 9.91
N GLY A 24 6.82 24.92 8.82
CA GLY A 24 6.44 26.33 8.79
C GLY A 24 7.58 27.25 9.20
N TRP A 25 7.32 28.15 10.15
CA TRP A 25 8.30 29.13 10.64
C TRP A 25 9.18 28.61 11.78
N TYR A 26 9.00 27.36 12.21
CA TYR A 26 9.97 26.73 13.10
C TYR A 26 11.35 26.67 12.41
N ASN A 27 12.39 27.04 13.15
CA ASN A 27 13.74 27.24 12.64
C ASN A 27 14.56 25.92 12.61
N ALA A 28 14.01 24.89 11.95
CA ALA A 28 14.64 23.58 11.82
C ALA A 28 15.95 23.61 11.00
N GLU A 29 16.86 22.71 11.35
CA GLU A 29 18.10 22.42 10.63
C GLU A 29 17.85 21.56 9.36
N LEU A 30 18.87 21.46 8.50
CA LEU A 30 18.91 20.46 7.43
C LEU A 30 19.20 19.07 8.00
N SER A 31 18.53 18.04 7.47
CA SER A 31 18.93 16.64 7.68
C SER A 31 20.27 16.36 6.98
N ASP A 32 20.91 15.24 7.27
CA ASP A 32 22.14 14.83 6.57
C ASP A 32 21.90 14.72 5.06
N LYS A 33 20.73 14.19 4.67
CA LYS A 33 20.30 14.15 3.28
C LYS A 33 20.13 15.56 2.71
N GLY A 34 19.50 16.49 3.43
CA GLY A 34 19.34 17.87 2.98
C GLY A 34 20.67 18.62 2.80
N ARG A 35 21.67 18.32 3.64
CA ARG A 35 23.04 18.85 3.46
C ARG A 35 23.67 18.32 2.19
N GLN A 36 23.51 17.02 1.91
CA GLN A 36 24.00 16.42 0.67
C GLN A 36 23.30 17.01 -0.56
N GLU A 37 21.98 17.17 -0.52
CA GLU A 37 21.20 17.83 -1.58
C GLU A 37 21.70 19.25 -1.87
N ALA A 38 22.04 20.02 -0.83
CA ALA A 38 22.59 21.36 -0.98
C ALA A 38 23.99 21.39 -1.61
N LEU A 39 24.84 20.41 -1.30
CA LEU A 39 26.14 20.23 -1.94
C LEU A 39 25.97 19.86 -3.42
N ASP A 40 25.06 18.95 -3.73
CA ASP A 40 24.82 18.51 -5.10
C ASP A 40 24.20 19.63 -5.95
N ALA A 41 23.34 20.47 -5.37
CA ALA A 41 22.90 21.72 -5.98
C ALA A 41 24.08 22.63 -6.33
N GLY A 42 25.05 22.77 -5.42
CA GLY A 42 26.27 23.55 -5.65
C GLY A 42 27.12 23.03 -6.80
N LYS A 43 27.26 21.70 -6.91
CA LYS A 43 27.91 21.05 -8.06
C LYS A 43 27.16 21.32 -9.36
N ALA A 44 25.83 21.14 -9.38
CA ALA A 44 25.02 21.39 -10.56
C ALA A 44 25.13 22.84 -11.06
N ILE A 45 25.18 23.81 -10.15
CA ILE A 45 25.42 25.23 -10.46
C ILE A 45 26.80 25.45 -11.08
N LYS A 46 27.83 24.82 -10.51
CA LYS A 46 29.21 24.88 -10.99
C LYS A 46 29.35 24.28 -12.39
N ASP A 47 28.76 23.11 -12.60
CA ASP A 47 28.80 22.37 -13.87
C ASP A 47 28.04 23.11 -14.97
N ALA A 48 26.93 23.79 -14.62
CA ALA A 48 26.21 24.67 -15.52
C ALA A 48 26.93 26.00 -15.81
N GLY A 49 28.09 26.27 -15.18
CA GLY A 49 28.88 27.49 -15.36
C GLY A 49 28.18 28.76 -14.88
N LEU A 50 27.24 28.66 -13.95
CA LEU A 50 26.43 29.78 -13.49
C LEU A 50 27.17 30.61 -12.44
N LYS A 51 27.21 31.92 -12.66
CA LYS A 51 27.84 32.91 -11.77
C LYS A 51 26.84 33.93 -11.26
N PHE A 52 26.97 34.33 -10.00
CA PHE A 52 26.05 35.24 -9.32
C PHE A 52 26.80 36.46 -8.79
N ASP A 53 26.10 37.60 -8.76
CA ASP A 53 26.58 38.86 -8.19
C ASP A 53 25.94 39.14 -6.81
N LEU A 54 24.79 38.51 -6.54
CA LEU A 54 23.98 38.72 -5.35
C LEU A 54 23.14 37.48 -5.05
N ALA A 55 23.00 37.15 -3.77
CA ALA A 55 22.15 36.05 -3.32
C ALA A 55 21.09 36.52 -2.32
N HIS A 56 19.92 35.87 -2.36
CA HIS A 56 18.82 36.13 -1.44
C HIS A 56 18.38 34.84 -0.75
N THR A 57 17.99 34.95 0.51
CA THR A 57 17.42 33.83 1.26
C THR A 57 16.42 34.30 2.32
N SER A 58 15.73 33.34 2.91
CA SER A 58 14.85 33.57 4.07
C SER A 58 15.66 33.91 5.33
N VAL A 59 15.00 34.08 6.49
CA VAL A 59 15.72 34.13 7.79
C VAL A 59 15.91 32.75 8.42
N LEU A 60 15.32 31.69 7.85
CA LEU A 60 15.32 30.34 8.40
C LEU A 60 16.61 29.57 8.04
N LYS A 61 17.20 28.92 9.05
CA LYS A 61 18.51 28.25 8.96
C LYS A 61 18.64 27.30 7.78
N ARG A 62 17.66 26.42 7.55
CA ARG A 62 17.69 25.45 6.45
C ARG A 62 17.91 26.08 5.07
N ALA A 63 17.32 27.24 4.78
CA ALA A 63 17.54 27.94 3.53
C ALA A 63 18.91 28.65 3.49
N ASN A 64 19.34 29.22 4.62
CA ASN A 64 20.68 29.81 4.76
C ASN A 64 21.78 28.78 4.52
N ILE A 65 21.73 27.65 5.23
CA ILE A 65 22.71 26.56 5.10
C ILE A 65 22.70 26.02 3.67
N THR A 66 21.53 25.86 3.05
CA THR A 66 21.47 25.45 1.64
C THR A 66 22.21 26.44 0.73
N LEU A 67 21.95 27.74 0.89
CA LEU A 67 22.61 28.77 0.09
C LEU A 67 24.12 28.77 0.32
N ASP A 68 24.54 28.72 1.59
CA ASP A 68 25.95 28.73 1.98
C ASP A 68 26.69 27.53 1.38
N SER A 69 26.10 26.33 1.43
CA SER A 69 26.65 25.13 0.79
C SER A 69 26.75 25.27 -0.73
N ILE A 70 25.74 25.84 -1.40
CA ILE A 70 25.77 26.07 -2.85
C ILE A 70 26.88 27.06 -3.24
N LEU A 71 27.02 28.15 -2.49
CA LEU A 71 28.04 29.17 -2.75
C LEU A 71 29.45 28.63 -2.44
N GLN A 72 29.60 27.81 -1.39
CA GLN A 72 30.86 27.15 -1.07
C GLN A 72 31.29 26.19 -2.19
N GLU A 73 30.41 25.28 -2.59
CA GLU A 73 30.73 24.24 -3.57
C GLU A 73 30.95 24.83 -4.99
N SER A 74 30.19 25.88 -5.35
CA SER A 74 30.37 26.57 -6.63
C SER A 74 31.51 27.61 -6.64
N GLY A 75 32.18 27.82 -5.50
CA GLY A 75 33.32 28.74 -5.36
C GLY A 75 32.95 30.23 -5.42
N GLN A 76 31.81 30.62 -4.84
CA GLN A 76 31.20 31.95 -4.93
C GLN A 76 30.84 32.55 -3.55
N THR A 77 31.60 32.21 -2.50
CA THR A 77 31.33 32.66 -1.11
C THR A 77 31.51 34.17 -0.86
N GLY A 78 32.13 34.90 -1.79
CA GLY A 78 32.42 36.33 -1.65
C GLY A 78 31.27 37.27 -2.05
N ILE A 79 30.14 36.76 -2.50
CA ILE A 79 29.01 37.59 -2.96
C ILE A 79 28.14 38.05 -1.78
N PRO A 80 27.54 39.24 -1.85
CA PRO A 80 26.60 39.71 -0.83
C PRO A 80 25.36 38.79 -0.72
N ILE A 81 24.91 38.55 0.51
CA ILE A 81 23.72 37.76 0.84
C ILE A 81 22.69 38.65 1.55
N GLN A 82 21.48 38.76 0.99
CA GLN A 82 20.36 39.48 1.61
C GLN A 82 19.35 38.49 2.20
N LYS A 83 19.04 38.67 3.49
CA LYS A 83 18.09 37.82 4.24
C LYS A 83 16.79 38.57 4.48
N THR A 84 15.65 37.92 4.32
CA THR A 84 14.35 38.53 4.64
C THR A 84 13.32 37.50 5.08
N TRP A 85 12.48 37.86 6.06
CA TRP A 85 11.34 37.04 6.48
C TRP A 85 10.30 36.89 5.35
N ARG A 86 10.25 37.84 4.39
CA ARG A 86 9.33 37.79 3.24
C ARG A 86 9.57 36.58 2.33
N LEU A 87 10.72 35.93 2.43
CA LEU A 87 11.05 34.68 1.73
C LEU A 87 10.83 33.41 2.57
N ASN A 88 10.43 33.52 3.84
CA ASN A 88 10.13 32.37 4.71
C ASN A 88 9.06 31.45 4.11
N GLU A 89 9.08 30.19 4.53
CA GLU A 89 8.02 29.21 4.24
C GLU A 89 6.64 29.72 4.68
N ARG A 90 5.56 29.11 4.18
CA ARG A 90 4.19 29.34 4.69
C ARG A 90 4.11 29.09 6.21
N HIS A 91 3.53 30.02 6.97
CA HIS A 91 3.24 29.80 8.39
C HIS A 91 2.08 28.80 8.56
N TYR A 92 2.37 27.58 9.03
CA TYR A 92 1.35 26.54 9.19
C TYR A 92 0.46 26.69 10.43
N GLY A 93 0.67 27.75 11.21
CA GLY A 93 -0.16 28.09 12.36
C GLY A 93 -0.18 26.96 13.39
N GLY A 94 -1.36 26.62 13.88
CA GLY A 94 -1.57 25.58 14.87
C GLY A 94 -1.23 24.16 14.40
N LEU A 95 -0.93 23.95 13.11
CA LEU A 95 -0.44 22.66 12.61
C LEU A 95 1.07 22.48 12.83
N THR A 96 1.80 23.56 13.14
CA THR A 96 3.27 23.54 13.27
C THR A 96 3.71 22.50 14.30
N GLY A 97 4.52 21.52 13.87
CA GLY A 97 5.03 20.43 14.72
C GLY A 97 4.17 19.18 14.76
N MET A 98 3.00 19.17 14.11
CA MET A 98 2.20 17.96 13.95
C MET A 98 2.71 17.10 12.78
N ASN A 99 2.65 15.77 12.90
CA ASN A 99 2.96 14.85 11.80
C ASN A 99 1.86 14.92 10.73
N LYS A 100 2.21 15.04 9.46
CA LYS A 100 1.26 15.22 8.36
C LYS A 100 0.33 14.01 8.19
N SER A 101 0.83 12.79 8.43
CA SER A 101 0.03 11.56 8.32
C SER A 101 -0.94 11.46 9.50
N GLU A 102 -0.47 11.67 10.73
CA GLU A 102 -1.34 11.70 11.92
C GLU A 102 -2.36 12.85 11.87
N THR A 103 -1.97 14.00 11.29
CA THR A 103 -2.89 15.12 11.06
C THR A 103 -3.95 14.72 10.03
N ALA A 104 -3.59 13.94 9.01
CA ALA A 104 -4.54 13.42 8.02
C ALA A 104 -5.48 12.38 8.64
N GLU A 105 -5.00 11.58 9.59
CA GLU A 105 -5.84 10.67 10.39
C GLU A 105 -6.79 11.45 11.29
N LYS A 106 -6.32 12.53 11.94
CA LYS A 106 -7.10 13.31 12.91
C LYS A 106 -8.13 14.25 12.29
N TYR A 107 -7.77 14.93 11.20
CA TYR A 107 -8.60 15.98 10.59
C TYR A 107 -9.12 15.60 9.20
N GLY A 108 -8.74 14.43 8.67
CA GLY A 108 -9.10 13.96 7.34
C GLY A 108 -8.11 14.39 6.26
N GLU A 109 -7.78 13.49 5.33
CA GLU A 109 -6.81 13.73 4.24
C GLU A 109 -7.21 14.92 3.36
N LYS A 110 -8.52 15.08 3.07
CA LYS A 110 -9.03 16.24 2.32
C LYS A 110 -8.79 17.56 3.06
N GLN A 111 -9.04 17.62 4.36
CA GLN A 111 -8.82 18.85 5.13
C GLN A 111 -7.33 19.18 5.23
N VAL A 112 -6.49 18.16 5.43
CA VAL A 112 -5.03 18.32 5.43
C VAL A 112 -4.50 18.69 4.06
N GLN A 113 -5.07 18.14 2.99
CA GLN A 113 -4.77 18.50 1.61
C GLN A 113 -5.23 19.94 1.32
N ILE A 114 -6.40 20.37 1.81
CA ILE A 114 -6.86 21.77 1.74
C ILE A 114 -5.87 22.67 2.48
N TRP A 115 -5.52 22.38 3.73
CA TRP A 115 -4.53 23.19 4.45
C TRP A 115 -3.14 23.18 3.82
N ARG A 116 -2.74 22.09 3.14
CA ARG A 116 -1.44 22.00 2.45
C ARG A 116 -1.43 22.63 1.06
N ARG A 117 -2.56 22.58 0.35
CA ARG A 117 -2.61 22.84 -1.11
C ARG A 117 -3.63 23.88 -1.52
N SER A 118 -4.68 24.14 -0.75
CA SER A 118 -5.63 25.22 -1.04
C SER A 118 -4.89 26.54 -1.14
N PHE A 119 -5.27 27.31 -2.17
CA PHE A 119 -4.69 28.61 -2.45
C PHE A 119 -5.06 29.62 -1.37
N ASP A 120 -6.34 29.70 -0.99
CA ASP A 120 -6.89 30.77 -0.16
C ASP A 120 -7.18 30.35 1.28
N THR A 121 -7.35 29.06 1.54
CA THR A 121 -7.78 28.55 2.85
C THR A 121 -6.59 28.40 3.80
N PRO A 122 -6.53 29.19 4.91
CA PRO A 122 -5.45 29.07 5.87
C PRO A 122 -5.62 27.87 6.81
N PRO A 123 -4.54 27.37 7.44
CA PRO A 123 -4.64 26.48 8.58
C PRO A 123 -5.16 27.23 9.82
N PRO A 124 -5.52 26.51 10.90
CA PRO A 124 -5.84 27.15 12.17
C PRO A 124 -4.71 28.07 12.66
N PRO A 125 -5.03 29.19 13.35
CA PRO A 125 -4.04 30.07 13.96
C PRO A 125 -3.16 29.35 14.98
N MET A 126 -1.92 29.83 15.14
CA MET A 126 -1.08 29.45 16.26
C MET A 126 -1.45 30.29 17.49
N GLU A 127 -2.06 29.65 18.47
CA GLU A 127 -2.47 30.29 19.72
C GLU A 127 -1.30 30.43 20.72
N PRO A 128 -1.35 31.38 21.68
CA PRO A 128 -0.26 31.62 22.64
C PRO A 128 0.14 30.43 23.53
N ASP A 129 -0.75 29.45 23.71
CA ASP A 129 -0.53 28.22 24.45
C ASP A 129 0.09 27.09 23.61
N HIS A 130 0.23 27.30 22.30
CA HIS A 130 0.83 26.33 21.39
C HIS A 130 2.30 26.06 21.76
N LYS A 131 2.70 24.78 21.76
CA LYS A 131 4.04 24.31 22.20
C LYS A 131 5.21 25.08 21.60
N TYR A 132 5.08 25.51 20.34
CA TYR A 132 6.14 26.21 19.59
C TYR A 132 5.95 27.73 19.50
N TYR A 133 4.89 28.29 20.11
CA TYR A 133 4.54 29.72 19.98
C TYR A 133 5.70 30.63 20.40
N LYS A 134 6.17 30.51 21.65
CA LYS A 134 7.23 31.38 22.18
C LYS A 134 8.54 31.23 21.39
N ILE A 135 8.90 30.00 21.04
CA ILE A 135 10.14 29.71 20.31
C ILE A 135 10.15 30.36 18.92
N ILE A 136 8.98 30.54 18.28
CA ILE A 136 8.89 31.17 16.96
C ILE A 136 8.74 32.69 17.07
N VAL A 137 7.82 33.16 17.92
CA VAL A 137 7.47 34.59 18.02
C VAL A 137 8.57 35.40 18.71
N GLU A 138 9.29 34.80 19.66
CA GLU A 138 10.37 35.46 20.41
C GLU A 138 11.76 35.16 19.81
N ASP A 139 11.85 34.50 18.64
CA ASP A 139 13.13 34.19 18.01
C ASP A 139 13.85 35.48 17.55
N SER A 140 15.10 35.62 17.99
CA SER A 140 15.99 36.72 17.61
C SER A 140 16.19 36.91 16.10
N ILE A 141 15.91 35.90 15.26
CA ILE A 141 15.98 36.04 13.80
C ILE A 141 14.97 37.04 13.23
N TYR A 142 13.92 37.39 13.99
CA TYR A 142 12.88 38.36 13.59
C TYR A 142 13.09 39.76 14.15
N LYS A 143 14.27 40.06 14.73
CA LYS A 143 14.58 41.38 15.30
C LYS A 143 14.47 42.54 14.30
N ASP A 144 14.71 42.25 13.01
CA ASP A 144 14.65 43.23 11.91
C ASP A 144 13.31 43.19 11.16
N GLY A 145 12.30 42.54 11.75
CA GLY A 145 10.94 42.38 11.23
C GLY A 145 10.52 40.91 11.06
N PRO A 146 9.22 40.63 10.89
CA PRO A 146 8.12 41.58 10.68
C PRO A 146 7.75 42.41 11.92
N SER A 147 7.02 43.52 11.73
CA SER A 147 6.37 44.21 12.87
C SER A 147 5.37 43.28 13.54
N LYS A 148 4.91 43.63 14.75
CA LYS A 148 3.94 42.82 15.48
C LYS A 148 2.63 42.63 14.69
N GLU A 149 2.24 43.62 13.90
CA GLU A 149 1.05 43.61 13.04
C GLU A 149 1.27 42.81 11.75
N GLU A 150 2.50 42.74 11.25
CA GLU A 150 2.87 41.97 10.05
C GLU A 150 3.21 40.51 10.37
N PHE A 151 3.39 40.13 11.65
CA PHE A 151 3.76 38.77 12.05
C PHE A 151 2.56 37.82 11.90
N PRO A 152 2.60 36.83 10.98
CA PRO A 152 1.46 35.96 10.74
C PRO A 152 1.38 34.84 11.79
N MET A 153 0.18 34.59 12.33
CA MET A 153 -0.09 33.40 13.14
C MET A 153 -0.55 32.19 12.31
N PHE A 154 -0.80 32.39 11.01
CA PHE A 154 -1.13 31.39 10.01
C PHE A 154 -1.05 32.04 8.64
N GLU A 155 -0.85 31.24 7.59
CA GLU A 155 -0.91 31.73 6.22
C GLU A 155 -1.62 30.72 5.32
N SER A 156 -2.42 31.20 4.37
CA SER A 156 -2.71 30.48 3.13
C SER A 156 -1.61 30.73 2.11
N LEU A 157 -1.59 29.98 0.99
CA LEU A 157 -0.62 30.26 -0.08
C LEU A 157 -0.80 31.70 -0.61
N LYS A 158 -2.05 32.17 -0.70
CA LYS A 158 -2.41 33.55 -1.04
C LYS A 158 -1.80 34.56 -0.07
N LEU A 159 -1.89 34.33 1.24
CA LEU A 159 -1.28 35.22 2.25
C LEU A 159 0.25 35.23 2.16
N THR A 160 0.87 34.06 1.98
CA THR A 160 2.33 33.97 1.72
C THR A 160 2.72 34.76 0.47
N ILE A 161 1.95 34.65 -0.62
CA ILE A 161 2.19 35.42 -1.85
C ILE A 161 2.09 36.93 -1.62
N GLN A 162 1.10 37.38 -0.85
CA GLN A 162 0.89 38.80 -0.54
C GLN A 162 2.10 39.45 0.14
N ARG A 163 2.86 38.70 0.95
CA ARG A 163 4.11 39.21 1.55
C ARG A 163 5.35 38.98 0.70
N THR A 164 5.38 37.93 -0.12
CA THR A 164 6.56 37.56 -0.93
C THR A 164 6.67 38.39 -2.21
N LEU A 165 5.57 38.67 -2.90
CA LEU A 165 5.62 39.43 -4.17
C LEU A 165 6.07 40.88 -4.04
N PRO A 166 5.76 41.64 -2.97
CA PRO A 166 6.36 42.95 -2.77
C PRO A 166 7.90 42.89 -2.73
N TYR A 167 8.47 41.88 -2.07
CA TYR A 167 9.93 41.70 -2.08
C TYR A 167 10.48 41.37 -3.47
N TRP A 168 9.77 40.54 -4.24
CA TRP A 168 10.10 40.27 -5.63
C TRP A 168 10.10 41.56 -6.48
N ASN A 169 9.03 42.34 -6.42
CA ASN A 169 8.85 43.54 -7.25
C ASN A 169 9.74 44.71 -6.84
N ASP A 170 9.94 44.92 -5.54
CA ASP A 170 10.56 46.14 -5.02
C ASP A 170 12.07 45.95 -4.76
N VAL A 171 12.56 44.70 -4.70
CA VAL A 171 13.98 44.39 -4.44
C VAL A 171 14.60 43.59 -5.57
N ILE A 172 14.04 42.42 -5.91
CA ILE A 172 14.65 41.51 -6.90
C ILE A 172 14.62 42.12 -8.31
N ILE A 173 13.46 42.64 -8.74
CA ILE A 173 13.29 43.20 -10.10
C ILE A 173 14.22 44.40 -10.36
N PRO A 174 14.35 45.40 -9.46
CA PRO A 174 15.33 46.48 -9.62
C PRO A 174 16.77 45.97 -9.76
N GLN A 175 17.18 44.97 -8.98
CA GLN A 175 18.52 44.41 -9.06
C GLN A 175 18.76 43.64 -10.39
N LEU A 176 17.73 42.95 -10.91
CA LEU A 176 17.78 42.38 -12.25
C LEU A 176 17.91 43.47 -13.33
N LYS A 177 17.20 44.61 -13.19
CA LYS A 177 17.31 45.77 -14.11
C LYS A 177 18.73 46.34 -14.15
N GLU A 178 19.44 46.33 -13.02
CA GLU A 178 20.85 46.70 -12.92
C GLU A 178 21.81 45.68 -13.55
N GLY A 179 21.29 44.56 -14.07
CA GLY A 179 22.07 43.51 -14.72
C GLY A 179 22.71 42.51 -13.76
N LYS A 180 22.31 42.50 -12.48
CA LYS A 180 22.82 41.53 -11.50
C LYS A 180 22.33 40.12 -11.80
N LYS A 181 23.23 39.14 -11.69
CA LYS A 181 22.88 37.72 -11.73
C LYS A 181 22.54 37.23 -10.32
N ILE A 182 21.32 36.75 -10.15
CA ILE A 182 20.75 36.50 -8.82
C ILE A 182 20.48 35.00 -8.60
N ILE A 183 20.77 34.52 -7.39
CA ILE A 183 20.28 33.24 -6.85
C ILE A 183 19.38 33.47 -5.62
N ILE A 184 18.26 32.75 -5.55
CA ILE A 184 17.35 32.77 -4.40
C ILE A 184 17.27 31.36 -3.81
N ALA A 185 17.70 31.18 -2.57
CA ALA A 185 17.47 29.96 -1.79
C ALA A 185 16.30 30.18 -0.82
N ALA A 186 15.20 29.47 -0.99
CA ALA A 186 14.01 29.68 -0.16
C ALA A 186 13.24 28.37 0.04
N HIS A 187 11.92 28.44 0.15
CA HIS A 187 11.06 27.34 0.56
C HIS A 187 10.02 26.99 -0.49
N GLY A 188 9.34 25.86 -0.28
CA GLY A 188 8.38 25.35 -1.25
C GLY A 188 7.28 26.36 -1.58
N ASN A 189 6.58 26.90 -0.58
CA ASN A 189 5.43 27.76 -0.86
C ASN A 189 5.80 29.20 -1.21
N SER A 190 6.90 29.75 -0.67
CA SER A 190 7.35 31.09 -1.07
C SER A 190 7.83 31.10 -2.53
N LEU A 191 8.56 30.07 -2.97
CA LEU A 191 8.95 29.93 -4.38
C LEU A 191 7.77 29.61 -5.28
N ARG A 192 6.82 28.77 -4.86
CA ARG A 192 5.55 28.56 -5.60
C ARG A 192 4.81 29.87 -5.81
N GLY A 193 4.87 30.80 -4.86
CA GLY A 193 4.28 32.13 -5.00
C GLY A 193 4.90 32.97 -6.12
N ILE A 194 6.23 32.98 -6.22
CA ILE A 194 6.95 33.65 -7.30
C ILE A 194 6.66 32.97 -8.64
N VAL A 195 6.70 31.63 -8.69
CA VAL A 195 6.40 30.84 -9.88
C VAL A 195 4.97 31.11 -10.38
N LYS A 196 3.97 31.12 -9.49
CA LYS A 196 2.58 31.43 -9.84
C LYS A 196 2.49 32.78 -10.55
N HIS A 197 3.24 33.78 -10.08
CA HIS A 197 3.26 35.12 -10.68
C HIS A 197 3.94 35.13 -12.05
N LEU A 198 5.10 34.48 -12.19
CA LEU A 198 5.85 34.44 -13.44
C LEU A 198 5.12 33.66 -14.55
N ASP A 199 4.65 32.46 -14.24
CA ASP A 199 3.98 31.56 -15.19
C ASP A 199 2.48 31.87 -15.35
N GLN A 200 1.97 32.92 -14.68
CA GLN A 200 0.56 33.32 -14.68
C GLN A 200 -0.39 32.14 -14.38
N MET A 201 0.00 31.28 -13.43
CA MET A 201 -0.75 30.06 -13.12
C MET A 201 -2.09 30.39 -12.44
N SER A 202 -3.13 29.63 -12.79
CA SER A 202 -4.40 29.68 -12.08
C SER A 202 -4.24 29.19 -10.63
N ASP A 203 -5.24 29.49 -9.80
CA ASP A 203 -5.27 29.06 -8.42
C ASP A 203 -5.33 27.53 -8.31
N GLU A 204 -5.95 26.85 -9.28
CA GLU A 204 -6.00 25.39 -9.40
C GLU A 204 -4.66 24.80 -9.85
N ALA A 205 -4.06 25.38 -10.90
CA ALA A 205 -2.80 24.88 -11.46
C ALA A 205 -1.67 24.94 -10.43
N ILE A 206 -1.62 25.99 -9.60
CA ILE A 206 -0.58 26.10 -8.59
C ILE A 206 -0.72 25.03 -7.49
N MET A 207 -1.91 24.51 -7.22
CA MET A 207 -2.13 23.43 -6.23
C MET A 207 -1.42 22.13 -6.62
N GLY A 208 -1.25 21.88 -7.93
CA GLY A 208 -0.57 20.71 -8.47
C GLY A 208 0.95 20.82 -8.54
N LEU A 209 1.51 22.04 -8.46
CA LEU A 209 2.95 22.26 -8.58
C LEU A 209 3.70 21.84 -7.31
N ASN A 210 4.61 20.88 -7.47
CA ASN A 210 5.54 20.44 -6.42
C ASN A 210 6.98 20.82 -6.80
N LEU A 211 7.59 21.71 -6.01
CA LEU A 211 9.01 22.04 -6.18
C LEU A 211 9.87 21.03 -5.39
N PRO A 212 10.80 20.32 -6.05
CA PRO A 212 11.69 19.36 -5.40
C PRO A 212 12.63 20.05 -4.40
N THR A 213 13.10 19.34 -3.37
CA THR A 213 14.12 19.83 -2.43
C THR A 213 15.50 19.78 -3.07
N GLY A 214 16.31 20.83 -2.87
CA GLY A 214 17.72 20.84 -3.24
C GLY A 214 18.03 20.72 -4.74
N ILE A 215 17.07 20.95 -5.62
CA ILE A 215 17.32 21.02 -7.07
C ILE A 215 17.12 22.47 -7.54
N PRO A 216 18.18 23.16 -8.00
CA PRO A 216 18.06 24.49 -8.56
C PRO A 216 17.23 24.48 -9.85
N PHE A 217 16.49 25.56 -10.11
CA PHE A 217 15.81 25.79 -11.37
C PHE A 217 16.04 27.20 -11.87
N VAL A 218 16.09 27.34 -13.18
CA VAL A 218 16.43 28.58 -13.89
C VAL A 218 15.19 29.14 -14.56
N TYR A 219 15.06 30.46 -14.50
CA TYR A 219 14.16 31.24 -15.33
C TYR A 219 14.95 32.15 -16.25
N GLU A 220 14.52 32.21 -17.51
CA GLU A 220 14.98 33.19 -18.48
C GLU A 220 13.85 34.19 -18.75
N LEU A 221 14.08 35.46 -18.41
CA LEU A 221 13.07 36.51 -18.45
C LEU A 221 13.36 37.52 -19.57
N ASP A 222 12.30 38.05 -20.18
CA ASP A 222 12.38 39.14 -21.15
C ASP A 222 12.57 40.52 -20.49
N GLU A 223 12.56 41.58 -21.28
CA GLU A 223 12.70 42.96 -20.80
C GLU A 223 11.56 43.45 -19.89
N ASN A 224 10.42 42.76 -19.90
CA ASN A 224 9.26 43.02 -19.07
C ASN A 224 9.16 42.02 -17.91
N PHE A 225 10.24 41.26 -17.64
CA PHE A 225 10.33 40.26 -16.58
C PHE A 225 9.33 39.11 -16.72
N LYS A 226 8.87 38.85 -17.95
CA LYS A 226 8.05 37.67 -18.26
C LYS A 226 8.94 36.50 -18.68
N PRO A 227 8.60 35.26 -18.30
CA PRO A 227 9.36 34.09 -18.71
C PRO A 227 9.33 33.91 -20.23
N VAL A 228 10.52 33.86 -20.85
CA VAL A 228 10.70 33.41 -22.24
C VAL A 228 10.64 31.88 -22.29
N VAL A 229 11.19 31.24 -21.27
CA VAL A 229 11.06 29.81 -20.99
C VAL A 229 10.67 29.68 -19.52
N SER A 230 9.68 28.83 -19.24
CA SER A 230 9.26 28.50 -17.87
C SER A 230 10.36 27.73 -17.13
N MET A 231 10.15 27.37 -15.86
CA MET A 231 11.17 26.80 -14.99
C MET A 231 11.92 25.61 -15.62
N GLN A 232 13.25 25.68 -15.63
CA GLN A 232 14.11 24.58 -16.07
C GLN A 232 14.98 24.09 -14.91
N PHE A 233 14.76 22.86 -14.45
CA PHE A 233 15.57 22.27 -13.38
C PHE A 233 16.99 21.94 -13.85
N LEU A 234 17.98 22.22 -12.99
CA LEU A 234 19.38 21.85 -13.18
C LEU A 234 19.62 20.48 -12.55
N GLY A 235 19.59 19.46 -13.38
CA GLY A 235 19.78 18.07 -12.99
C GLY A 235 19.32 17.14 -14.11
N ASP A 236 19.64 15.85 -14.00
CA ASP A 236 19.09 14.90 -14.96
C ASP A 236 17.55 14.79 -14.80
N PRO A 237 16.79 14.62 -15.89
CA PRO A 237 15.32 14.63 -15.83
C PRO A 237 14.71 13.58 -14.89
N GLU A 238 15.40 12.47 -14.63
CA GLU A 238 14.90 11.38 -13.81
C GLU A 238 15.06 11.68 -12.31
N THR A 239 16.18 12.25 -11.89
CA THR A 239 16.40 12.74 -10.51
C THR A 239 15.40 13.84 -10.17
N VAL A 240 15.19 14.80 -11.09
CA VAL A 240 14.19 15.87 -10.93
C VAL A 240 12.79 15.29 -10.72
N ARG A 241 12.39 14.33 -11.57
CA ARG A 241 11.08 13.67 -11.49
C ARG A 241 10.90 12.89 -10.19
N LYS A 242 11.90 12.09 -9.77
CA LYS A 242 11.86 11.34 -8.50
C LYS A 242 11.73 12.26 -7.29
N ALA A 243 12.46 13.37 -7.27
CA ALA A 243 12.40 14.36 -6.20
C ALA A 243 11.02 15.06 -6.15
N MET A 244 10.46 15.42 -7.30
CA MET A 244 9.11 15.99 -7.40
C MET A 244 8.03 15.03 -6.87
N GLU A 245 8.16 13.74 -7.18
CA GLU A 245 7.21 12.71 -6.74
C GLU A 245 7.34 12.37 -5.25
N SER A 246 8.55 12.34 -4.72
CA SER A 246 8.79 12.18 -3.27
C SER A 246 8.04 13.27 -2.50
N VAL A 247 8.14 14.53 -2.94
CA VAL A 247 7.38 15.65 -2.36
C VAL A 247 5.87 15.47 -2.53
N ALA A 248 5.41 14.99 -3.68
CA ALA A 248 3.99 14.76 -3.94
C ALA A 248 3.38 13.64 -3.07
N ASN A 249 4.18 12.63 -2.71
CA ASN A 249 3.78 11.47 -1.92
C ASN A 249 3.89 11.68 -0.40
N GLN A 250 4.53 12.76 0.07
CA GLN A 250 4.52 13.12 1.49
C GLN A 250 3.07 13.31 1.96
N GLY A 251 2.62 12.50 2.91
CA GLY A 251 1.29 12.56 3.54
C GLY A 251 0.16 11.78 2.86
N LYS A 252 0.46 10.84 1.95
CA LYS A 252 -0.51 9.82 1.51
C LYS A 252 -0.58 8.69 2.54
N ALA A 253 -1.78 8.27 2.93
CA ALA A 253 -1.96 7.09 3.76
C ALA A 253 -1.57 5.81 3.00
N LYS A 254 -0.97 4.83 3.69
CA LYS A 254 -0.83 3.46 3.17
C LYS A 254 -2.21 2.81 3.09
N HIS A 255 -2.45 2.00 2.06
CA HIS A 255 -3.71 1.28 1.82
C HIS A 255 -4.02 0.32 2.99
N HIS A 256 -4.91 0.72 3.90
CA HIS A 256 -5.45 -0.17 4.94
C HIS A 256 -6.92 -0.41 4.62
N CYS A 257 -7.42 -1.63 4.83
CA CYS A 257 -8.85 -1.91 4.72
C CYS A 257 -9.59 -1.22 5.87
N ASN A 258 -10.16 -0.04 5.59
CA ASN A 258 -10.99 0.72 6.53
C ASN A 258 -12.47 0.33 6.39
N HIS A 259 -12.76 -0.97 6.44
CA HIS A 259 -14.12 -1.47 6.59
C HIS A 259 -14.71 -0.95 7.91
N GLU A 260 -16.04 -0.85 8.05
CA GLU A 260 -16.68 -0.61 9.35
C GLU A 260 -17.82 -1.62 9.42
N HIS A 261 -17.72 -2.55 10.37
CA HIS A 261 -18.75 -3.57 10.55
C HIS A 261 -20.04 -2.92 11.09
N PRO A 262 -21.23 -3.44 10.72
CA PRO A 262 -22.48 -2.85 11.17
C PRO A 262 -22.67 -3.06 12.67
N LYS A 263 -23.12 -2.02 13.36
CA LYS A 263 -23.52 -2.08 14.77
C LYS A 263 -24.84 -2.81 14.90
N ALA A 264 -25.11 -3.39 16.07
CA ALA A 264 -26.32 -4.17 16.33
C ALA A 264 -27.62 -3.39 16.07
N HIS A 265 -27.61 -2.06 16.26
CA HIS A 265 -28.79 -1.23 16.00
C HIS A 265 -28.96 -0.85 14.52
N GLU A 266 -27.96 -1.07 13.66
CA GLU A 266 -28.01 -0.78 12.22
C GLU A 266 -28.63 -1.97 11.47
N VAL A 267 -28.35 -3.19 11.92
CA VAL A 267 -28.88 -4.45 11.36
C VAL A 267 -30.35 -4.65 11.73
N ILE A 268 -31.16 -5.09 10.77
CA ILE A 268 -32.55 -5.52 10.99
C ILE A 268 -32.57 -7.04 11.06
N HIS A 269 -33.13 -7.60 12.13
CA HIS A 269 -33.25 -9.05 12.27
C HIS A 269 -34.70 -9.49 12.10
N GLY A 270 -34.91 -10.79 11.93
CA GLY A 270 -36.24 -11.37 11.99
C GLY A 270 -37.00 -11.31 10.67
N VAL A 271 -36.29 -11.30 9.54
CA VAL A 271 -36.93 -11.46 8.23
C VAL A 271 -37.56 -12.86 8.18
N HIS A 272 -38.88 -12.91 8.01
CA HIS A 272 -39.63 -14.16 8.08
C HIS A 272 -39.74 -14.79 6.69
N LEU A 273 -39.32 -16.05 6.58
CA LEU A 273 -39.32 -16.81 5.33
C LEU A 273 -40.40 -17.92 5.29
N GLY A 274 -41.49 -17.77 6.05
CA GLY A 274 -42.70 -18.62 5.97
C GLY A 274 -42.57 -20.06 6.51
N GLU A 275 -41.36 -20.53 6.83
CA GLU A 275 -41.14 -21.89 7.32
C GLU A 275 -41.17 -22.00 8.85
N ALA A 276 -41.77 -23.07 9.37
CA ALA A 276 -41.84 -23.31 10.80
C ALA A 276 -40.52 -23.86 11.37
N GLU A 277 -40.05 -23.30 12.49
CA GLU A 277 -38.75 -23.62 13.12
C GLU A 277 -38.50 -25.12 13.33
N HIS A 278 -39.54 -25.91 13.62
CA HIS A 278 -39.43 -27.35 13.86
C HIS A 278 -39.15 -28.21 12.61
N ILE A 279 -39.30 -27.64 11.41
CA ILE A 279 -39.04 -28.30 10.12
C ILE A 279 -37.58 -28.08 9.67
N ILE A 280 -36.90 -27.11 10.27
CA ILE A 280 -35.60 -26.61 9.82
C ILE A 280 -34.49 -27.54 10.33
N LYS A 281 -33.96 -28.38 9.44
CA LYS A 281 -32.74 -29.17 9.67
C LYS A 281 -31.71 -28.85 8.60
N LYS A 282 -30.45 -28.62 9.01
CA LYS A 282 -29.30 -28.23 8.17
C LYS A 282 -29.06 -29.13 6.93
N ARG A 283 -29.56 -30.37 6.91
CA ARG A 283 -29.35 -31.36 5.82
C ARG A 283 -30.05 -31.04 4.48
N SER A 284 -30.71 -29.90 4.34
CA SER A 284 -31.35 -29.46 3.07
C SER A 284 -30.56 -28.37 2.34
N ILE A 285 -29.23 -28.36 2.48
CA ILE A 285 -28.34 -27.54 1.65
C ILE A 285 -28.06 -28.33 0.36
N ASP A 286 -28.78 -28.00 -0.70
CA ASP A 286 -28.87 -28.80 -1.93
C ASP A 286 -28.66 -28.01 -3.22
N GLN A 287 -28.42 -26.70 -3.15
CA GLN A 287 -28.25 -25.88 -4.35
C GLN A 287 -27.20 -24.75 -4.18
N PRO A 288 -26.57 -24.31 -5.29
CA PRO A 288 -25.64 -23.18 -5.29
C PRO A 288 -26.30 -21.90 -4.77
N LEU A 289 -25.59 -21.06 -4.01
CA LEU A 289 -26.13 -19.79 -3.53
C LEU A 289 -26.62 -18.93 -4.71
N ARG A 290 -27.83 -18.36 -4.62
CA ARG A 290 -28.37 -17.42 -5.62
C ARG A 290 -28.34 -16.01 -5.05
N ILE A 291 -27.55 -15.13 -5.66
CA ILE A 291 -27.42 -13.73 -5.25
C ILE A 291 -28.14 -12.84 -6.26
N LEU A 292 -29.19 -12.15 -5.80
CA LEU A 292 -29.83 -11.12 -6.62
C LEU A 292 -29.14 -9.77 -6.38
N MET A 293 -28.56 -9.19 -7.42
CA MET A 293 -28.01 -7.83 -7.37
C MET A 293 -29.10 -6.80 -7.66
N PHE A 294 -29.12 -5.74 -6.85
CA PHE A 294 -29.93 -4.54 -7.09
C PHE A 294 -29.01 -3.33 -7.18
N TYR A 295 -29.09 -2.56 -8.26
CA TYR A 295 -28.23 -1.40 -8.49
C TYR A 295 -28.94 -0.10 -8.12
N ASP A 296 -28.32 0.70 -7.26
CA ASP A 296 -28.71 2.09 -7.02
C ASP A 296 -28.40 2.96 -8.24
N GLU A 297 -29.15 4.06 -8.41
CA GLU A 297 -28.94 5.03 -9.49
C GLU A 297 -27.52 5.57 -9.56
N SER A 298 -26.77 5.59 -8.45
CA SER A 298 -25.36 5.97 -8.45
C SER A 298 -24.46 5.10 -9.34
N VAL A 299 -24.78 3.82 -9.53
CA VAL A 299 -23.98 2.93 -10.39
C VAL A 299 -24.12 3.32 -11.86
N TYR A 300 -25.33 3.66 -12.30
CA TYR A 300 -25.59 4.12 -13.67
C TYR A 300 -25.04 5.53 -13.95
N ARG A 301 -24.61 6.26 -12.92
CA ARG A 301 -23.96 7.58 -13.05
C ARG A 301 -22.44 7.51 -13.12
N LEU A 302 -21.85 6.31 -13.09
CA LEU A 302 -20.43 6.13 -13.35
C LEU A 302 -20.10 6.49 -14.81
N ASP A 303 -18.85 6.91 -15.05
CA ASP A 303 -18.31 7.08 -16.40
C ASP A 303 -18.49 5.79 -17.21
N GLU A 304 -18.79 5.90 -18.51
CA GLU A 304 -19.15 4.75 -19.37
C GLU A 304 -18.15 3.58 -19.25
N GLU A 305 -16.85 3.86 -19.28
CA GLU A 305 -15.80 2.83 -19.16
C GLU A 305 -15.84 2.11 -17.80
N LYS A 306 -16.03 2.87 -16.71
CA LYS A 306 -16.15 2.31 -15.35
C LYS A 306 -17.46 1.55 -15.18
N PHE A 307 -18.57 2.08 -15.70
CA PHE A 307 -19.86 1.41 -15.67
C PHE A 307 -19.79 0.07 -16.38
N GLN A 308 -19.27 0.04 -17.61
CA GLN A 308 -19.10 -1.21 -18.36
C GLN A 308 -18.21 -2.21 -17.61
N LEU A 309 -17.09 -1.75 -17.04
CA LEU A 309 -16.19 -2.60 -16.26
C LEU A 309 -16.87 -3.22 -15.03
N ILE A 310 -17.56 -2.39 -14.24
CA ILE A 310 -18.22 -2.82 -13.01
C ILE A 310 -19.42 -3.72 -13.31
N ASN A 311 -20.28 -3.30 -14.24
CA ASN A 311 -21.54 -3.97 -14.55
C ASN A 311 -21.34 -5.27 -15.34
N ASN A 312 -20.41 -5.29 -16.30
CA ASN A 312 -20.29 -6.42 -17.24
C ASN A 312 -19.17 -7.39 -16.86
N THR A 313 -18.23 -7.00 -15.98
CA THR A 313 -17.05 -7.82 -15.64
C THR A 313 -16.92 -8.04 -14.14
N ILE A 314 -16.64 -6.99 -13.37
CA ILE A 314 -16.21 -7.15 -11.97
C ILE A 314 -17.29 -7.75 -11.07
N LEU A 315 -18.49 -7.15 -11.04
CA LEU A 315 -19.56 -7.63 -10.15
C LEU A 315 -20.08 -9.02 -10.56
N PRO A 316 -20.40 -9.29 -11.85
CA PRO A 316 -20.83 -10.63 -12.27
C PRO A 316 -19.81 -11.71 -11.95
N GLU A 317 -18.51 -11.46 -12.16
CA GLU A 317 -17.47 -12.44 -11.87
C GLU A 317 -17.28 -12.67 -10.36
N ALA A 318 -17.32 -11.59 -9.57
CA ALA A 318 -17.22 -11.69 -8.12
C ALA A 318 -18.42 -12.43 -7.50
N VAL A 319 -19.63 -12.13 -7.97
CA VAL A 319 -20.86 -12.83 -7.54
C VAL A 319 -20.82 -14.30 -7.98
N SER A 320 -20.53 -14.56 -9.26
CA SER A 320 -20.47 -15.94 -9.79
C SER A 320 -19.47 -16.82 -9.03
N PHE A 321 -18.36 -16.25 -8.55
CA PHE A 321 -17.43 -16.96 -7.68
C PHE A 321 -18.11 -17.46 -6.41
N TRP A 322 -18.82 -16.58 -5.68
CA TRP A 322 -19.48 -16.94 -4.43
C TRP A 322 -20.69 -17.85 -4.62
N GLU A 323 -21.46 -17.68 -5.69
CA GLU A 323 -22.56 -18.59 -6.06
C GLU A 323 -22.06 -20.03 -6.28
N LYS A 324 -20.86 -20.20 -6.86
CA LYS A 324 -20.23 -21.51 -7.08
C LYS A 324 -19.48 -22.05 -5.85
N ALA A 325 -18.94 -21.16 -5.03
CA ALA A 325 -18.16 -21.51 -3.85
C ALA A 325 -19.03 -21.91 -2.66
N LEU A 326 -20.28 -21.43 -2.58
CA LEU A 326 -21.17 -21.66 -1.46
C LEU A 326 -22.48 -22.28 -1.92
N TYR A 327 -22.89 -23.35 -1.24
CA TYR A 327 -24.21 -23.95 -1.36
C TYR A 327 -25.05 -23.53 -0.17
N VAL A 328 -26.32 -23.29 -0.39
CA VAL A 328 -27.26 -22.83 0.64
C VAL A 328 -28.53 -23.68 0.58
N ARG A 329 -29.28 -23.66 1.69
CA ARG A 329 -30.65 -24.16 1.68
C ARG A 329 -31.52 -23.22 0.84
N GLU A 330 -32.26 -23.80 -0.10
CA GLU A 330 -33.12 -23.00 -0.98
C GLU A 330 -34.13 -22.17 -0.18
N THR A 331 -34.17 -20.87 -0.46
CA THR A 331 -35.24 -19.97 -0.03
C THR A 331 -36.41 -20.12 -1.01
N LYS A 332 -37.40 -20.95 -0.65
CA LYS A 332 -38.59 -21.23 -1.49
C LYS A 332 -39.62 -20.10 -1.45
N GLU A 333 -39.74 -19.47 -0.30
CA GLU A 333 -40.69 -18.39 -0.08
C GLU A 333 -40.16 -17.06 -0.62
N THR A 334 -41.08 -16.12 -0.82
CA THR A 334 -40.72 -14.77 -1.26
C THR A 334 -40.04 -14.01 -0.12
N ILE A 335 -38.81 -13.53 -0.35
CA ILE A 335 -38.10 -12.67 0.60
C ILE A 335 -38.79 -11.31 0.64
N ARG A 336 -39.31 -10.93 1.82
CA ARG A 336 -39.79 -9.58 2.10
C ARG A 336 -39.00 -9.00 3.26
N LEU A 337 -38.27 -7.93 3.01
CA LEU A 337 -37.37 -7.32 3.99
C LEU A 337 -38.16 -6.51 5.01
N ASN A 338 -37.71 -6.52 6.25
CA ASN A 338 -38.37 -5.79 7.32
C ASN A 338 -38.09 -4.29 7.20
N ARG A 339 -39.09 -3.46 7.50
CA ARG A 339 -38.94 -2.01 7.59
C ARG A 339 -38.16 -1.62 8.84
N LYS A 340 -37.36 -0.55 8.75
CA LYS A 340 -36.64 -0.02 9.91
C LYS A 340 -37.61 0.63 10.90
N CYS A 341 -37.43 0.38 12.19
CA CYS A 341 -38.19 1.06 13.25
C CYS A 341 -37.56 2.43 13.60
N GLU A 342 -38.38 3.38 14.07
CA GLU A 342 -37.87 4.67 14.55
C GLU A 342 -37.00 4.48 15.81
N SER A 343 -37.49 3.64 16.74
CA SER A 343 -36.75 3.18 17.91
C SER A 343 -35.92 1.93 17.61
N THR A 344 -34.79 1.78 18.31
CA THR A 344 -33.99 0.54 18.31
C THR A 344 -34.65 -0.57 19.12
N GLN A 345 -35.60 -0.23 19.99
CA GLN A 345 -36.41 -1.18 20.75
C GLN A 345 -37.59 -1.65 19.90
N VAL A 346 -37.80 -2.97 19.91
CA VAL A 346 -38.86 -3.64 19.15
C VAL A 346 -39.53 -4.71 20.01
N PHE A 347 -40.79 -5.02 19.70
CA PHE A 347 -41.49 -6.15 20.30
C PHE A 347 -41.48 -7.34 19.36
N ILE A 348 -41.29 -8.55 19.90
CA ILE A 348 -41.43 -9.80 19.15
C ILE A 348 -42.73 -10.47 19.59
N LYS A 349 -43.67 -10.64 18.66
CA LYS A 349 -44.94 -11.36 18.89
C LYS A 349 -45.24 -12.28 17.73
N ASN A 350 -45.58 -13.53 18.03
CA ASN A 350 -45.82 -14.57 17.02
C ASN A 350 -44.65 -14.68 16.03
N SER A 351 -43.40 -14.59 16.54
CA SER A 351 -42.16 -14.58 15.75
C SER A 351 -42.01 -13.42 14.76
N LEU A 352 -42.86 -12.38 14.83
CA LEU A 352 -42.79 -11.19 13.99
C LEU A 352 -42.35 -9.97 14.80
N THR A 353 -41.44 -9.19 14.21
CA THR A 353 -40.97 -7.92 14.78
C THR A 353 -42.00 -6.82 14.59
N HIS A 354 -42.28 -6.08 15.66
CA HIS A 354 -43.19 -4.93 15.69
C HIS A 354 -42.44 -3.71 16.23
N CYS A 355 -42.50 -2.60 15.50
CA CYS A 355 -41.96 -1.32 15.92
C CYS A 355 -42.81 -0.68 17.02
N ILE A 356 -42.19 0.19 17.82
CA ILE A 356 -42.93 1.03 18.76
C ILE A 356 -43.56 2.19 17.98
N ASP A 357 -44.88 2.27 18.04
CA ASP A 357 -45.77 3.28 17.45
C ASP A 357 -45.74 3.38 15.91
N GLN A 358 -44.57 3.49 15.28
CA GLN A 358 -44.41 3.64 13.82
C GLN A 358 -43.08 3.08 13.29
N CYS A 359 -43.06 2.71 12.01
CA CYS A 359 -41.83 2.44 11.27
C CYS A 359 -41.24 3.74 10.69
N LYS A 360 -39.95 3.72 10.33
CA LYS A 360 -39.35 4.77 9.52
C LYS A 360 -39.97 4.79 8.12
N PRO A 361 -40.13 5.97 7.51
CA PRO A 361 -40.65 6.09 6.14
C PRO A 361 -39.70 5.49 5.10
N ILE A 362 -38.39 5.50 5.39
CA ILE A 362 -37.35 4.98 4.49
C ILE A 362 -36.55 3.91 5.23
N THR A 363 -36.38 2.76 4.57
CA THR A 363 -35.50 1.68 5.05
C THR A 363 -34.25 1.64 4.19
N MET A 364 -33.08 1.77 4.82
CA MET A 364 -31.78 1.74 4.14
C MET A 364 -31.09 0.40 4.34
N CYS A 365 -30.35 -0.04 3.34
CA CYS A 365 -29.35 -1.11 3.42
C CYS A 365 -28.01 -0.51 2.98
N GLY A 366 -27.21 -0.04 3.95
CA GLY A 366 -26.05 0.82 3.67
C GLY A 366 -26.47 2.12 3.00
N GLU A 367 -25.87 2.42 1.85
CA GLU A 367 -26.14 3.63 1.08
C GLU A 367 -27.39 3.54 0.19
N VAL A 368 -28.00 2.35 0.10
CA VAL A 368 -29.11 2.08 -0.83
C VAL A 368 -30.44 2.11 -0.08
N GLN A 369 -31.40 2.86 -0.62
CA GLN A 369 -32.78 2.79 -0.17
C GLN A 369 -33.38 1.48 -0.66
N VAL A 370 -33.88 0.66 0.27
CA VAL A 370 -34.57 -0.59 -0.07
C VAL A 370 -35.88 -0.24 -0.78
N PRO A 371 -36.12 -0.76 -1.99
CA PRO A 371 -37.35 -0.49 -2.73
C PRO A 371 -38.60 -0.92 -1.96
N GLU A 372 -39.69 -0.16 -2.11
CA GLU A 372 -40.96 -0.44 -1.42
C GLU A 372 -41.54 -1.81 -1.80
N GLU A 373 -41.32 -2.24 -3.04
CA GLU A 373 -41.69 -3.57 -3.53
C GLU A 373 -40.92 -4.71 -2.86
N HIS A 374 -39.74 -4.45 -2.26
CA HIS A 374 -38.97 -5.46 -1.53
C HIS A 374 -39.34 -5.52 -0.04
N LEU A 375 -40.08 -4.54 0.48
CA LEU A 375 -40.39 -4.41 1.89
C LEU A 375 -41.70 -5.14 2.28
N ASP A 376 -41.70 -5.70 3.49
CA ASP A 376 -42.92 -6.20 4.12
C ASP A 376 -43.76 -5.04 4.71
N VAL A 377 -44.97 -5.36 5.14
CA VAL A 377 -45.84 -4.42 5.85
C VAL A 377 -45.20 -3.94 7.15
N CYS A 378 -45.34 -2.64 7.44
CA CYS A 378 -44.98 -2.09 8.74
C CYS A 378 -45.89 -2.69 9.82
N ARG A 379 -45.28 -3.29 10.84
CA ARG A 379 -46.00 -3.82 12.01
C ARG A 379 -45.64 -2.99 13.23
N VAL A 380 -46.65 -2.57 13.98
CA VAL A 380 -46.48 -1.66 15.11
C VAL A 380 -47.24 -2.17 16.33
N CYS A 381 -46.68 -1.93 17.51
CA CYS A 381 -47.39 -2.01 18.79
C CYS A 381 -47.33 -0.62 19.44
N ASN A 382 -48.22 -0.35 20.41
CA ASN A 382 -48.06 0.86 21.22
C ASN A 382 -46.82 0.76 22.14
N ALA A 383 -46.44 1.86 22.79
CA ALA A 383 -45.31 1.91 23.73
C ALA A 383 -45.34 0.86 24.87
N THR A 384 -46.50 0.30 25.23
CA THR A 384 -46.62 -0.75 26.25
C THR A 384 -46.56 -2.18 25.68
N GLY A 385 -46.32 -2.33 24.38
CA GLY A 385 -46.32 -3.62 23.69
C GLY A 385 -47.71 -4.22 23.52
N GLN A 386 -48.77 -3.44 23.65
CA GLN A 386 -50.17 -3.81 23.41
C GLN A 386 -50.66 -3.27 22.04
N ASN A 387 -51.86 -3.68 21.62
CA ASN A 387 -52.50 -3.26 20.37
C ASN A 387 -51.59 -3.40 19.12
N CYS A 388 -50.97 -4.58 18.99
CA CYS A 388 -50.08 -4.88 17.89
C CYS A 388 -50.87 -5.16 16.61
N ARG A 389 -50.55 -4.43 15.54
CA ARG A 389 -51.26 -4.46 14.26
C ARG A 389 -50.34 -4.13 13.10
N SER A 390 -50.76 -4.47 11.90
CA SER A 390 -50.18 -3.89 10.68
C SER A 390 -50.63 -2.44 10.53
N ASP A 391 -49.71 -1.56 10.18
CA ASP A 391 -50.01 -0.16 9.88
C ASP A 391 -50.86 -0.08 8.59
N SER A 392 -52.02 0.57 8.68
CA SER A 392 -52.94 0.75 7.56
C SER A 392 -52.36 1.56 6.41
N ASN A 393 -51.34 2.38 6.67
CA ASN A 393 -50.67 3.19 5.65
C ASN A 393 -49.54 2.43 4.94
N SER A 394 -49.23 1.21 5.36
CA SER A 394 -48.18 0.38 4.77
C SER A 394 -48.79 -0.76 3.96
N LYS A 395 -48.27 -0.98 2.75
CA LYS A 395 -48.65 -2.10 1.89
C LYS A 395 -47.53 -3.13 1.85
N VAL A 396 -47.91 -4.40 1.72
CA VAL A 396 -46.97 -5.49 1.47
C VAL A 396 -46.41 -5.34 0.05
N GLY A 397 -45.09 -5.31 -0.09
CA GLY A 397 -44.41 -5.33 -1.38
C GLY A 397 -44.53 -6.69 -2.08
N ALA A 398 -44.28 -6.71 -3.39
CA ALA A 398 -44.27 -7.95 -4.16
C ALA A 398 -43.28 -8.98 -3.56
N GLY A 399 -42.16 -8.49 -3.04
CA GLY A 399 -41.05 -9.24 -2.49
C GLY A 399 -40.15 -9.81 -3.59
N ILE A 400 -39.12 -10.54 -3.18
CA ILE A 400 -38.07 -11.05 -4.06
C ILE A 400 -38.19 -12.57 -4.15
N VAL A 401 -38.27 -13.08 -5.37
CA VAL A 401 -38.39 -14.51 -5.68
C VAL A 401 -37.12 -15.05 -6.33
N GLY A 402 -36.81 -16.32 -6.08
CA GLY A 402 -35.68 -17.00 -6.75
C GLY A 402 -34.29 -16.55 -6.30
N ALA A 403 -34.18 -15.89 -5.14
CA ALA A 403 -32.92 -15.47 -4.55
C ALA A 403 -32.78 -16.02 -3.13
N ASP A 404 -31.56 -16.24 -2.68
CA ASP A 404 -31.26 -16.62 -1.29
C ASP A 404 -30.55 -15.50 -0.54
N PHE A 405 -29.96 -14.55 -1.26
CA PHE A 405 -29.35 -13.34 -0.72
C PHE A 405 -29.58 -12.17 -1.66
N VAL A 406 -29.91 -11.01 -1.11
CA VAL A 406 -30.17 -9.78 -1.87
C VAL A 406 -29.02 -8.82 -1.65
N PHE A 407 -28.36 -8.41 -2.72
CA PHE A 407 -27.16 -7.58 -2.66
C PHE A 407 -27.39 -6.21 -3.30
N TYR A 408 -27.45 -5.18 -2.46
CA TYR A 408 -27.68 -3.80 -2.88
C TYR A 408 -26.35 -3.12 -3.20
N VAL A 409 -26.15 -2.73 -4.45
CA VAL A 409 -24.90 -2.15 -4.94
C VAL A 409 -25.08 -0.67 -5.21
N SER A 410 -24.19 0.14 -4.67
CA SER A 410 -24.08 1.58 -4.91
C SER A 410 -22.68 1.96 -5.37
N ALA A 411 -22.56 3.12 -6.01
CA ALA A 411 -21.29 3.71 -6.40
C ALA A 411 -21.24 5.19 -5.99
N ARG A 412 -21.20 5.45 -4.68
CA ARG A 412 -21.21 6.81 -4.12
C ARG A 412 -19.86 7.14 -3.51
N GLN A 413 -19.41 8.37 -3.73
CA GLN A 413 -18.21 8.89 -3.08
C GLN A 413 -18.59 9.36 -1.66
N THR A 414 -18.51 8.46 -0.68
CA THR A 414 -18.89 8.71 0.72
C THR A 414 -17.70 9.14 1.57
N GLU A 415 -17.95 9.54 2.82
CA GLU A 415 -16.87 9.83 3.79
C GLU A 415 -15.97 8.61 4.00
N ARG A 416 -16.53 7.39 4.03
CA ARG A 416 -15.78 6.14 4.12
C ARG A 416 -14.82 5.94 2.95
N CYS A 417 -15.21 6.36 1.74
CA CYS A 417 -14.31 6.34 0.57
C CYS A 417 -13.10 7.27 0.72
N HIS A 418 -13.14 8.25 1.63
CA HIS A 418 -12.02 9.15 1.90
C HIS A 418 -11.10 8.65 3.03
N LYS A 419 -11.47 7.57 3.73
CA LYS A 419 -10.64 6.95 4.76
C LYS A 419 -9.75 5.87 4.11
N GLY A 420 -8.47 6.16 3.86
CA GLY A 420 -7.44 5.13 3.59
C GLY A 420 -7.44 4.45 2.22
N LEU A 421 -7.75 5.17 1.13
CA LEU A 421 -7.74 4.65 -0.24
C LEU A 421 -8.64 3.39 -0.43
N THR A 422 -9.78 3.36 0.27
CA THR A 422 -10.81 2.31 0.14
C THR A 422 -11.36 2.28 -1.28
N VAL A 423 -11.38 1.09 -1.88
CA VAL A 423 -11.94 0.83 -3.22
C VAL A 423 -13.44 0.58 -3.15
N GLY A 424 -13.89 -0.08 -2.09
CA GLY A 424 -15.29 -0.27 -1.75
C GLY A 424 -15.43 -0.82 -0.35
N TYR A 425 -16.65 -0.84 0.17
CA TYR A 425 -16.98 -1.47 1.44
C TYR A 425 -18.32 -2.18 1.35
N ALA A 426 -18.48 -3.30 2.03
CA ALA A 426 -19.74 -4.04 2.06
C ALA A 426 -20.04 -4.65 3.42
N ALA A 427 -21.32 -4.76 3.74
CA ALA A 427 -21.79 -5.35 4.99
C ALA A 427 -23.17 -5.97 4.80
N HIS A 428 -23.54 -6.85 5.74
CA HIS A 428 -24.92 -7.32 5.83
C HIS A 428 -25.81 -6.25 6.47
N CYS A 429 -27.09 -6.21 6.09
CA CYS A 429 -28.05 -5.26 6.65
C CYS A 429 -29.29 -5.94 7.22
N GLN A 430 -29.67 -7.13 6.74
CA GLN A 430 -30.76 -7.91 7.34
C GLN A 430 -30.45 -9.40 7.49
N GLN A 431 -30.99 -10.00 8.57
CA GLN A 431 -30.87 -11.43 8.89
C GLN A 431 -32.24 -12.11 9.00
N GLU A 432 -32.32 -13.36 8.53
CA GLU A 432 -33.53 -14.18 8.67
C GLU A 432 -33.81 -14.58 10.13
N SER A 433 -35.08 -14.80 10.46
CA SER A 433 -35.51 -15.13 11.83
C SER A 433 -35.05 -16.52 12.28
N SER A 434 -34.99 -17.47 11.36
CA SER A 434 -34.95 -18.89 11.74
C SER A 434 -33.52 -19.43 11.88
N LEU A 435 -32.64 -19.08 10.95
CA LEU A 435 -31.23 -19.52 10.94
C LEU A 435 -30.23 -18.41 11.29
N ASP A 436 -30.70 -17.18 11.52
CA ASP A 436 -29.86 -15.98 11.70
C ASP A 436 -28.92 -15.68 10.51
N ARG A 437 -29.18 -16.28 9.35
CA ARG A 437 -28.37 -16.08 8.16
C ARG A 437 -28.58 -14.67 7.61
N PRO A 438 -27.52 -13.98 7.15
CA PRO A 438 -27.66 -12.79 6.33
C PRO A 438 -28.52 -13.08 5.11
N ILE A 439 -29.60 -12.32 4.94
CA ILE A 439 -30.52 -12.44 3.79
C ILE A 439 -30.42 -11.24 2.86
N ALA A 440 -29.92 -10.12 3.36
CA ALA A 440 -29.61 -8.95 2.57
C ALA A 440 -28.34 -8.25 3.07
N GLY A 441 -27.59 -7.70 2.13
CA GLY A 441 -26.42 -6.88 2.38
C GLY A 441 -26.23 -5.84 1.29
N HIS A 442 -25.22 -5.01 1.46
CA HIS A 442 -24.91 -3.94 0.52
C HIS A 442 -23.42 -3.89 0.21
N ALA A 443 -23.07 -3.28 -0.92
CA ALA A 443 -21.75 -2.77 -1.21
C ALA A 443 -21.86 -1.33 -1.73
N ASN A 444 -20.87 -0.52 -1.36
CA ASN A 444 -20.62 0.77 -2.01
C ASN A 444 -19.22 0.74 -2.63
N LEU A 445 -19.15 0.93 -3.95
CA LEU A 445 -17.90 1.09 -4.69
C LEU A 445 -17.55 2.57 -4.76
N CYS A 446 -16.30 2.92 -4.47
CA CYS A 446 -15.86 4.31 -4.42
C CYS A 446 -15.45 4.78 -5.83
N PRO A 447 -16.21 5.67 -6.50
CA PRO A 447 -16.00 6.01 -7.92
C PRO A 447 -14.61 6.52 -8.26
N ASP A 448 -13.98 7.27 -7.36
CA ASP A 448 -12.64 7.85 -7.55
C ASP A 448 -11.51 6.82 -7.44
N SER A 449 -11.78 5.69 -6.77
CA SER A 449 -10.82 4.60 -6.53
C SER A 449 -10.91 3.48 -7.57
N ILE A 450 -11.95 3.46 -8.41
CA ILE A 450 -12.11 2.46 -9.47
C ILE A 450 -11.14 2.77 -10.62
N SER A 451 -10.19 1.87 -10.83
CA SER A 451 -9.24 1.92 -11.94
C SER A 451 -9.68 1.02 -13.08
N THR A 452 -9.58 1.52 -14.31
CA THR A 452 -9.88 0.76 -15.54
C THR A 452 -8.64 0.13 -16.17
N LYS A 453 -7.48 0.25 -15.52
CA LYS A 453 -6.21 -0.28 -16.04
C LYS A 453 -6.20 -1.82 -15.96
N PRO A 454 -5.82 -2.53 -17.05
CA PRO A 454 -5.81 -4.00 -17.05
C PRO A 454 -4.99 -4.63 -15.92
N GLN A 455 -3.87 -4.00 -15.52
CA GLN A 455 -3.01 -4.53 -14.46
C GLN A 455 -3.63 -4.45 -13.06
N GLU A 456 -4.62 -3.58 -12.84
CA GLU A 456 -5.28 -3.37 -11.54
C GLU A 456 -6.61 -4.15 -11.45
N LEU A 457 -7.04 -4.77 -12.55
CA LEU A 457 -8.33 -5.47 -12.64
C LEU A 457 -8.43 -6.66 -11.69
N GLN A 458 -7.36 -7.46 -11.58
CA GLN A 458 -7.34 -8.61 -10.68
C GLN A 458 -7.43 -8.19 -9.21
N THR A 459 -6.76 -7.09 -8.84
CA THR A 459 -6.84 -6.52 -7.50
C THR A 459 -8.25 -6.03 -7.21
N LEU A 460 -8.85 -5.27 -8.14
CA LEU A 460 -10.23 -4.81 -8.00
C LEU A 460 -11.22 -5.97 -7.85
N LEU A 461 -11.10 -7.00 -8.71
CA LEU A 461 -11.94 -8.19 -8.64
C LEU A 461 -11.80 -8.92 -7.29
N SER A 462 -10.56 -9.12 -6.81
CA SER A 462 -10.31 -9.73 -5.51
C SER A 462 -10.90 -8.90 -4.38
N THR A 463 -10.84 -7.57 -4.47
CA THR A 463 -11.40 -6.65 -3.48
C THR A 463 -12.92 -6.76 -3.44
N VAL A 464 -13.60 -6.78 -4.59
CA VAL A 464 -15.06 -6.93 -4.62
C VAL A 464 -15.49 -8.31 -4.09
N LYS A 465 -14.74 -9.38 -4.39
CA LYS A 465 -14.96 -10.70 -3.78
C LYS A 465 -14.82 -10.66 -2.25
N HIS A 466 -13.79 -9.98 -1.74
CA HIS A 466 -13.54 -9.79 -0.31
C HIS A 466 -14.71 -9.06 0.37
N GLU A 467 -15.16 -7.94 -0.21
CA GLU A 467 -16.29 -7.18 0.31
C GLU A 467 -17.59 -8.00 0.34
N ILE A 468 -17.90 -8.75 -0.73
CA ILE A 468 -19.07 -9.65 -0.73
C ILE A 468 -19.00 -10.65 0.44
N LEU A 469 -17.80 -11.16 0.77
CA LEU A 469 -17.66 -12.11 1.86
C LEU A 469 -18.00 -11.53 3.24
N HIS A 470 -17.67 -10.27 3.50
CA HIS A 470 -18.09 -9.57 4.72
C HIS A 470 -19.62 -9.50 4.83
N ALA A 471 -20.31 -9.26 3.72
CA ALA A 471 -21.77 -9.25 3.68
C ALA A 471 -22.40 -10.65 3.83
N LEU A 472 -21.69 -11.71 3.41
CA LEU A 472 -22.19 -13.08 3.48
C LEU A 472 -21.93 -13.78 4.82
N GLY A 473 -20.86 -13.44 5.55
CA GLY A 473 -20.58 -14.12 6.81
C GLY A 473 -19.31 -13.77 7.57
N PHE A 474 -18.22 -13.35 6.91
CA PHE A 474 -16.97 -13.06 7.60
C PHE A 474 -16.98 -11.65 8.17
N SER A 475 -17.72 -11.43 9.26
CA SER A 475 -17.78 -10.13 9.94
C SER A 475 -17.96 -10.32 11.44
N VAL A 476 -17.29 -9.49 12.23
CA VAL A 476 -17.35 -9.55 13.71
C VAL A 476 -18.77 -9.41 14.26
N SER A 477 -19.64 -8.70 13.54
CA SER A 477 -21.06 -8.52 13.84
C SER A 477 -21.89 -9.82 13.68
N LEU A 478 -21.37 -10.83 12.97
CA LEU A 478 -22.06 -12.08 12.63
C LEU A 478 -21.61 -13.29 13.44
N TYR A 479 -20.43 -13.29 14.06
CA TYR A 479 -19.89 -14.47 14.75
C TYR A 479 -20.79 -15.01 15.87
N ALA A 480 -21.48 -14.12 16.59
CA ALA A 480 -22.41 -14.52 17.63
C ALA A 480 -23.62 -15.29 17.09
N PHE A 481 -23.89 -15.21 15.80
CA PHE A 481 -25.00 -15.86 15.13
C PHE A 481 -24.65 -17.20 14.47
N PHE A 482 -23.37 -17.59 14.48
CA PHE A 482 -22.94 -18.85 13.91
C PHE A 482 -23.63 -20.05 14.58
N ARG A 483 -23.86 -21.07 13.76
CA ARG A 483 -24.50 -22.32 14.14
C ARG A 483 -23.56 -23.50 13.95
N ASP A 484 -23.78 -24.56 14.70
CA ASP A 484 -22.96 -25.75 14.60
C ASP A 484 -23.33 -26.64 13.39
N GLU A 485 -22.81 -27.85 13.33
CA GLU A 485 -23.11 -28.79 12.26
C GLU A 485 -24.54 -29.35 12.29
N ASN A 486 -25.23 -29.24 13.42
CA ASN A 486 -26.63 -29.65 13.57
C ASN A 486 -27.59 -28.49 13.27
N GLY A 487 -27.07 -27.26 13.18
CA GLY A 487 -27.85 -26.04 13.00
C GLY A 487 -28.21 -25.35 14.32
N GLU A 488 -27.67 -25.83 15.45
CA GLU A 488 -27.91 -25.24 16.76
C GLU A 488 -27.05 -23.99 16.95
N PRO A 489 -27.56 -22.92 17.61
CA PRO A 489 -26.77 -21.75 17.92
C PRO A 489 -25.51 -22.10 18.73
N ARG A 490 -24.33 -21.67 18.26
CA ARG A 490 -23.07 -21.81 19.03
C ARG A 490 -23.03 -20.90 20.25
N THR A 491 -23.79 -19.81 20.21
CA THR A 491 -23.85 -18.79 21.25
C THR A 491 -25.19 -18.86 21.95
N PRO A 492 -25.22 -18.84 23.29
CA PRO A 492 -26.47 -18.80 24.06
C PRO A 492 -27.37 -17.63 23.64
N ARG A 493 -28.66 -17.93 23.46
CA ARG A 493 -29.69 -16.93 23.12
C ARG A 493 -30.42 -16.46 24.38
N LYS A 494 -30.82 -15.19 24.42
CA LYS A 494 -31.70 -14.67 25.47
C LYS A 494 -33.12 -15.21 25.27
N PRO A 495 -33.81 -15.67 26.32
CA PRO A 495 -35.16 -16.24 26.20
C PRO A 495 -36.23 -15.26 25.69
N ASP A 496 -36.05 -13.96 25.94
CA ASP A 496 -37.01 -12.90 25.61
C ASP A 496 -36.95 -12.45 24.15
N THR A 497 -35.76 -12.46 23.55
CA THR A 497 -35.48 -11.90 22.22
C THR A 497 -35.03 -12.94 21.21
N GLY A 498 -34.61 -14.13 21.65
CA GLY A 498 -34.04 -15.16 20.78
C GLY A 498 -32.64 -14.83 20.23
N LYS A 499 -32.01 -13.73 20.67
CA LYS A 499 -30.72 -13.23 20.17
C LYS A 499 -29.60 -13.38 21.19
N PRO A 500 -28.31 -13.35 20.79
CA PRO A 500 -27.19 -13.24 21.74
C PRO A 500 -27.27 -12.00 22.62
N PHE A 501 -26.48 -12.03 23.70
CA PHE A 501 -26.21 -10.84 24.50
C PHE A 501 -25.50 -9.77 23.68
N LEU A 502 -25.79 -8.50 23.99
CA LEU A 502 -25.12 -7.37 23.38
C LEU A 502 -23.82 -7.10 24.14
N ASN A 503 -22.72 -6.87 23.41
CA ASN A 503 -21.49 -6.31 23.94
C ASN A 503 -21.59 -4.79 23.86
N GLU A 504 -21.71 -4.12 25.00
CA GLU A 504 -21.86 -2.66 25.06
C GLU A 504 -20.61 -1.90 24.59
N LYS A 505 -19.41 -2.50 24.73
CA LYS A 505 -18.17 -1.86 24.28
C LYS A 505 -18.06 -1.87 22.77
N LEU A 506 -18.32 -3.01 22.14
CA LEU A 506 -18.19 -3.21 20.70
C LEU A 506 -19.47 -2.84 19.93
N GLN A 507 -20.59 -2.59 20.62
CA GLN A 507 -21.90 -2.30 20.01
C GLN A 507 -22.39 -3.38 19.03
N ILE A 508 -22.02 -4.64 19.28
CA ILE A 508 -22.38 -5.83 18.50
C ILE A 508 -22.79 -6.98 19.43
N HIS A 509 -23.36 -8.05 18.86
CA HIS A 509 -23.70 -9.25 19.63
C HIS A 509 -22.44 -10.04 20.05
N GLN A 510 -22.39 -10.46 21.32
CA GLN A 510 -21.28 -11.18 21.91
C GLN A 510 -21.29 -12.65 21.51
N TRP A 511 -20.22 -13.12 20.86
CA TRP A 511 -20.01 -14.53 20.53
C TRP A 511 -19.61 -15.37 21.76
N SER A 512 -19.75 -16.69 21.65
CA SER A 512 -19.26 -17.64 22.64
C SER A 512 -17.80 -18.07 22.41
N ASN A 513 -17.19 -18.65 23.44
CA ASN A 513 -15.87 -19.27 23.38
C ASN A 513 -15.77 -20.49 22.43
N LYS A 514 -16.90 -20.99 21.91
CA LYS A 514 -16.95 -22.04 20.87
C LYS A 514 -16.75 -21.48 19.46
N THR A 515 -16.74 -20.16 19.32
CA THR A 515 -16.57 -19.47 18.02
C THR A 515 -15.22 -18.78 18.00
N ILE A 516 -14.99 -17.86 18.95
CA ILE A 516 -13.69 -17.21 19.12
C ILE A 516 -13.22 -17.40 20.55
N GLN A 517 -11.96 -17.80 20.69
CA GLN A 517 -11.30 -17.96 21.97
C GLN A 517 -10.05 -17.08 22.03
N ARG A 518 -9.86 -16.37 23.14
CA ARG A 518 -8.63 -15.66 23.41
C ARG A 518 -7.59 -16.61 24.01
N ILE A 519 -6.48 -16.76 23.31
CA ILE A 519 -5.35 -17.61 23.66
C ILE A 519 -4.19 -16.73 24.13
N VAL A 520 -3.46 -17.18 25.15
CA VAL A 520 -2.31 -16.44 25.71
C VAL A 520 -1.02 -17.21 25.43
N ARG A 521 -0.11 -16.60 24.67
CA ARG A 521 1.25 -17.11 24.46
C ARG A 521 2.17 -16.48 25.50
N ASN A 522 2.62 -17.24 26.49
CA ASN A 522 3.39 -16.72 27.63
C ASN A 522 4.87 -16.38 27.31
N ASN A 523 5.43 -17.00 26.27
CA ASN A 523 6.84 -16.91 25.91
C ASN A 523 7.01 -16.29 24.52
N TRP A 524 6.29 -15.21 24.22
CA TRP A 524 6.38 -14.54 22.93
C TRP A 524 7.70 -13.78 22.84
N ALA A 525 8.62 -14.25 21.99
CA ALA A 525 9.97 -13.68 21.91
C ALA A 525 9.97 -12.31 21.24
N VAL A 526 10.59 -11.34 21.91
CA VAL A 526 10.77 -9.95 21.47
C VAL A 526 12.22 -9.53 21.71
N ARG A 527 12.66 -8.40 21.18
CA ARG A 527 14.02 -7.88 21.46
C ARG A 527 14.28 -7.83 22.97
N ASN A 528 15.41 -8.38 23.38
CA ASN A 528 15.85 -8.41 24.78
C ASN A 528 14.86 -9.08 25.77
N GLY A 529 14.06 -10.07 25.35
CA GLY A 529 13.28 -10.88 26.29
C GLY A 529 12.06 -11.59 25.69
N VAL A 530 11.09 -11.86 26.55
CA VAL A 530 9.79 -12.45 26.19
C VAL A 530 8.65 -11.64 26.82
N ILE A 531 7.49 -11.63 26.17
CA ILE A 531 6.26 -11.02 26.69
C ILE A 531 5.10 -12.03 26.62
N LYS A 532 3.97 -11.68 27.25
CA LYS A 532 2.69 -12.36 27.03
C LYS A 532 1.99 -11.71 25.84
N LYS A 533 1.67 -12.47 24.80
CA LYS A 533 0.83 -12.03 23.67
C LYS A 533 -0.55 -12.65 23.82
N ASN A 534 -1.59 -11.82 23.76
CA ASN A 534 -2.98 -12.25 23.69
C ASN A 534 -3.38 -12.34 22.23
N ILE A 535 -4.03 -13.43 21.85
CA ILE A 535 -4.37 -13.72 20.46
C ILE A 535 -5.82 -14.16 20.41
N ASP A 536 -6.65 -13.53 19.58
CA ASP A 536 -8.01 -14.00 19.33
C ASP A 536 -8.01 -15.01 18.17
N MET A 537 -8.52 -16.21 18.42
CA MET A 537 -8.54 -17.28 17.42
C MET A 537 -9.97 -17.71 17.10
N MET A 538 -10.27 -17.88 15.82
CA MET A 538 -11.43 -18.60 15.34
C MET A 538 -11.22 -20.11 15.58
N VAL A 539 -11.99 -20.67 16.51
CA VAL A 539 -11.84 -22.06 17.00
C VAL A 539 -12.94 -22.99 16.50
N THR A 540 -13.59 -22.64 15.39
CA THR A 540 -14.64 -23.47 14.81
C THR A 540 -14.06 -24.74 14.16
N PRO A 541 -14.77 -25.89 14.19
CA PRO A 541 -14.16 -27.20 13.94
C PRO A 541 -13.49 -27.37 12.57
N ARG A 542 -14.07 -26.86 11.48
CA ARG A 542 -13.49 -26.98 10.13
C ARG A 542 -12.33 -26.03 9.96
N VAL A 543 -12.45 -24.81 10.47
CA VAL A 543 -11.34 -23.84 10.49
C VAL A 543 -10.14 -24.46 11.19
N VAL A 544 -10.33 -25.02 12.39
CA VAL A 544 -9.29 -25.75 13.14
C VAL A 544 -8.71 -26.89 12.30
N GLY A 545 -9.55 -27.71 11.67
CA GLY A 545 -9.10 -28.81 10.81
C GLY A 545 -8.22 -28.35 9.65
N GLU A 546 -8.63 -27.31 8.92
CA GLU A 546 -7.90 -26.79 7.77
C GLU A 546 -6.62 -26.06 8.17
N VAL A 547 -6.58 -25.28 9.26
CA VAL A 547 -5.32 -24.65 9.70
C VAL A 547 -4.30 -25.66 10.23
N ARG A 548 -4.73 -26.70 10.95
CA ARG A 548 -3.83 -27.78 11.42
C ARG A 548 -3.21 -28.51 10.24
N LYS A 549 -4.02 -28.79 9.21
CA LYS A 549 -3.58 -29.42 7.96
C LYS A 549 -2.64 -28.50 7.18
N HIS A 550 -2.99 -27.21 7.06
CA HIS A 550 -2.20 -26.23 6.31
C HIS A 550 -0.80 -26.04 6.90
N PHE A 551 -0.71 -25.76 8.20
CA PHE A 551 0.58 -25.54 8.87
C PHE A 551 1.31 -26.84 9.21
N ASN A 552 0.67 -28.01 9.12
CA ASN A 552 1.16 -29.27 9.68
C ASN A 552 1.45 -29.17 11.19
N CYS A 553 0.46 -28.65 11.94
CA CYS A 553 0.54 -28.48 13.38
C CYS A 553 -0.73 -29.01 14.04
N SER A 554 -0.69 -30.19 14.66
CA SER A 554 -1.86 -30.85 15.27
C SER A 554 -2.37 -30.18 16.56
N GLU A 555 -1.51 -29.41 17.24
CA GLU A 555 -1.82 -28.78 18.52
C GLU A 555 -2.45 -27.38 18.36
N LEU A 556 -2.41 -26.80 17.16
CA LEU A 556 -2.93 -25.46 16.90
C LEU A 556 -4.41 -25.34 17.27
N GLU A 557 -4.78 -24.33 18.06
CA GLU A 557 -6.11 -24.20 18.65
C GLU A 557 -7.15 -23.61 17.69
N GLY A 558 -6.72 -22.85 16.69
CA GLY A 558 -7.60 -22.18 15.73
C GLY A 558 -6.84 -21.29 14.74
N ALA A 559 -7.58 -20.55 13.92
CA ALA A 559 -7.02 -19.56 13.01
C ALA A 559 -6.95 -18.20 13.70
N GLU A 560 -5.78 -17.57 13.68
CA GLU A 560 -5.56 -16.25 14.26
C GLU A 560 -6.32 -15.16 13.50
N LEU A 561 -7.04 -14.32 14.25
CA LEU A 561 -7.72 -13.13 13.72
C LEU A 561 -6.83 -11.91 13.93
N GLU A 562 -6.88 -11.00 12.97
CA GLU A 562 -6.14 -9.74 12.98
C GLU A 562 -6.42 -8.93 14.25
N ASP A 563 -5.38 -8.38 14.87
CA ASP A 563 -5.48 -7.56 16.09
C ASP A 563 -5.07 -6.10 15.89
N GLN A 564 -4.65 -5.72 14.67
CA GLN A 564 -4.30 -4.36 14.29
C GLN A 564 -5.27 -3.75 13.24
N GLY A 565 -4.97 -2.52 12.78
CA GLY A 565 -5.71 -1.83 11.72
C GLY A 565 -7.02 -1.13 12.15
N GLY A 566 -7.40 -1.21 13.43
CA GLY A 566 -8.61 -0.54 13.98
C GLY A 566 -9.88 -1.38 13.85
N GLU A 567 -11.05 -0.80 14.14
CA GLU A 567 -12.35 -1.52 14.22
C GLU A 567 -12.78 -2.18 12.90
N GLY A 568 -12.25 -1.70 11.78
CA GLY A 568 -12.51 -2.22 10.45
C GLY A 568 -11.73 -3.45 10.07
N THR A 569 -10.54 -3.57 10.64
CA THR A 569 -9.57 -4.60 10.28
C THR A 569 -9.57 -5.69 11.35
N ALA A 570 -9.41 -5.28 12.61
CA ALA A 570 -9.31 -6.19 13.75
C ALA A 570 -10.55 -7.07 13.87
N LEU A 571 -10.33 -8.36 14.19
CA LEU A 571 -11.34 -9.42 14.32
C LEU A 571 -12.16 -9.74 13.06
N THR A 572 -12.09 -8.93 12.01
CA THR A 572 -12.87 -9.10 10.77
C THR A 572 -12.04 -9.72 9.64
N HIS A 573 -10.74 -9.93 9.90
CA HIS A 573 -9.76 -10.44 8.95
C HIS A 573 -8.89 -11.53 9.59
N TRP A 574 -8.23 -12.32 8.75
CA TRP A 574 -7.16 -13.21 9.17
C TRP A 574 -5.88 -12.42 9.47
N GLU A 575 -5.15 -12.86 10.50
CA GLU A 575 -3.86 -12.28 10.88
C GLU A 575 -2.82 -12.38 9.75
N LYS A 576 -2.35 -11.23 9.28
CA LYS A 576 -1.50 -11.19 8.08
C LYS A 576 -0.13 -11.82 8.32
N ARG A 577 0.40 -11.83 9.55
CA ARG A 577 1.70 -12.48 9.87
C ARG A 577 1.71 -13.95 9.45
N VAL A 578 0.63 -14.69 9.71
CA VAL A 578 0.54 -16.14 9.45
C VAL A 578 -0.29 -16.49 8.21
N PHE A 579 -1.04 -15.53 7.66
CA PHE A 579 -1.89 -15.71 6.49
C PHE A 579 -1.64 -14.65 5.40
N GLU A 580 -0.38 -14.25 5.17
CA GLU A 580 -0.01 -13.07 4.36
C GLU A 580 -0.77 -12.96 3.02
N ALA A 581 -0.81 -14.05 2.25
CA ALA A 581 -1.41 -14.07 0.92
C ALA A 581 -2.93 -14.31 0.91
N GLU A 582 -3.55 -14.52 2.07
CA GLU A 582 -5.00 -14.74 2.17
C GLU A 582 -5.74 -13.44 1.76
N ALA A 583 -6.74 -13.60 0.90
CA ALA A 583 -7.52 -12.49 0.34
C ALA A 583 -8.32 -11.72 1.40
N MET A 584 -8.61 -12.35 2.55
CA MET A 584 -9.25 -11.81 3.74
C MET A 584 -8.24 -11.41 4.82
N SER A 585 -6.98 -11.15 4.46
CA SER A 585 -6.09 -10.33 5.27
C SER A 585 -6.42 -8.84 5.08
N GLY A 586 -6.19 -8.01 6.10
CA GLY A 586 -6.66 -6.61 6.12
C GLY A 586 -5.95 -5.62 5.16
N THR A 587 -5.06 -6.12 4.28
CA THR A 587 -4.35 -5.33 3.26
C THR A 587 -4.13 -6.18 2.00
N HIS A 588 -4.04 -5.54 0.84
CA HIS A 588 -3.79 -6.25 -0.41
C HIS A 588 -2.39 -6.88 -0.46
N SER A 589 -2.36 -8.15 -0.83
CA SER A 589 -1.15 -8.90 -1.20
C SER A 589 -1.00 -8.94 -2.72
N SER A 590 0.20 -9.25 -3.23
CA SER A 590 0.42 -9.37 -4.68
C SER A 590 -0.39 -10.51 -5.30
N ARG A 591 -0.68 -11.56 -4.52
CA ARG A 591 -1.45 -12.73 -4.90
C ARG A 591 -2.49 -13.07 -3.83
N PRO A 592 -3.62 -12.34 -3.78
CA PRO A 592 -4.68 -12.65 -2.83
C PRO A 592 -5.32 -14.01 -3.18
N VAL A 593 -5.45 -14.90 -2.20
CA VAL A 593 -6.06 -16.22 -2.37
C VAL A 593 -7.25 -16.40 -1.43
N PHE A 594 -8.37 -16.89 -1.97
CA PHE A 594 -9.46 -17.41 -1.14
C PHE A 594 -9.17 -18.87 -0.82
N SER A 595 -8.62 -19.09 0.37
CA SER A 595 -8.07 -20.38 0.78
C SER A 595 -9.15 -21.36 1.27
N ARG A 596 -8.76 -22.63 1.47
CA ARG A 596 -9.60 -23.62 2.15
C ARG A 596 -10.00 -23.19 3.57
N ILE A 597 -9.18 -22.38 4.24
CA ILE A 597 -9.44 -21.87 5.60
C ILE A 597 -10.62 -20.89 5.58
N THR A 598 -10.64 -19.96 4.62
CA THR A 598 -11.76 -19.02 4.44
C THR A 598 -13.06 -19.72 4.05
N LEU A 599 -12.98 -20.73 3.17
CA LEU A 599 -14.16 -21.54 2.83
C LEU A 599 -14.65 -22.37 4.03
N ALA A 600 -13.74 -22.89 4.85
CA ALA A 600 -14.09 -23.59 6.09
C ALA A 600 -14.79 -22.69 7.10
N LEU A 601 -14.37 -21.42 7.23
CA LEU A 601 -15.09 -20.42 8.02
C LEU A 601 -16.53 -20.26 7.53
N MET A 602 -16.72 -20.11 6.23
CA MET A 602 -18.05 -19.95 5.64
C MET A 602 -18.93 -21.18 5.86
N GLU A 603 -18.38 -22.40 5.84
CA GLU A 603 -19.14 -23.60 6.18
C GLU A 603 -19.46 -23.71 7.69
N ASP A 604 -18.53 -23.27 8.54
CA ASP A 604 -18.69 -23.24 9.99
C ASP A 604 -19.63 -22.14 10.51
N THR A 605 -20.04 -21.19 9.64
CA THR A 605 -21.17 -20.29 9.91
C THR A 605 -22.45 -21.06 10.25
N GLY A 606 -22.57 -22.28 9.70
CA GLY A 606 -23.78 -23.08 9.78
C GLY A 606 -24.82 -22.78 8.70
N TRP A 607 -24.58 -21.76 7.87
CA TRP A 607 -25.52 -21.30 6.83
C TRP A 607 -25.25 -21.92 5.46
N TYR A 608 -23.97 -22.20 5.18
CA TYR A 608 -23.52 -22.66 3.88
C TYR A 608 -22.84 -24.02 3.97
N LYS A 609 -22.76 -24.69 2.82
CA LYS A 609 -21.80 -25.76 2.56
C LYS A 609 -20.78 -25.23 1.54
N ALA A 610 -19.49 -25.32 1.85
CA ALA A 610 -18.47 -24.80 0.96
C ALA A 610 -18.06 -25.82 -0.11
N ASN A 611 -17.83 -25.33 -1.33
CA ASN A 611 -17.19 -26.08 -2.40
C ASN A 611 -15.67 -25.83 -2.37
N TYR A 612 -14.92 -26.74 -1.74
CA TYR A 612 -13.48 -26.59 -1.60
C TYR A 612 -12.69 -26.73 -2.93
N GLU A 613 -13.32 -27.13 -4.04
CA GLU A 613 -12.67 -27.10 -5.36
C GLU A 613 -12.45 -25.65 -5.85
N MET A 614 -13.22 -24.70 -5.32
CA MET A 614 -13.05 -23.27 -5.59
C MET A 614 -11.92 -22.63 -4.78
N ALA A 615 -11.34 -23.37 -3.80
CA ALA A 615 -10.24 -22.87 -2.98
C ALA A 615 -8.96 -22.72 -3.80
N SER A 616 -8.31 -21.57 -3.66
CA SER A 616 -6.96 -21.37 -4.16
C SER A 616 -5.92 -21.91 -3.18
N ASP A 617 -4.77 -22.38 -3.69
CA ASP A 617 -3.69 -22.86 -2.83
C ASP A 617 -3.00 -21.70 -2.11
N LEU A 618 -3.07 -21.71 -0.78
CA LEU A 618 -2.29 -20.82 0.07
C LEU A 618 -0.94 -21.47 0.29
N THR A 619 0.14 -20.87 -0.19
CA THR A 619 1.50 -21.41 -0.02
C THR A 619 2.17 -20.87 1.25
N TRP A 620 1.82 -19.64 1.66
CA TRP A 620 2.36 -19.00 2.84
C TRP A 620 2.11 -19.83 4.11
N GLY A 621 3.19 -20.18 4.82
CA GLY A 621 3.11 -20.96 6.06
C GLY A 621 2.85 -22.45 5.90
N LYS A 622 2.62 -22.94 4.68
CA LYS A 622 2.23 -24.33 4.43
C LYS A 622 3.32 -25.30 4.88
N ASN A 623 2.97 -26.28 5.71
CA ASN A 623 3.87 -27.29 6.29
C ASN A 623 5.05 -26.75 7.12
N LEU A 624 5.02 -25.49 7.57
CA LEU A 624 6.11 -24.89 8.37
C LEU A 624 6.08 -25.27 9.86
N GLY A 625 5.04 -25.99 10.30
CA GLY A 625 4.92 -26.56 11.64
C GLY A 625 4.46 -25.58 12.71
N CYS A 626 4.33 -26.09 13.93
CA CYS A 626 3.82 -25.33 15.08
C CYS A 626 4.69 -24.12 15.44
N ASP A 627 6.00 -24.22 15.26
CA ASP A 627 6.94 -23.15 15.59
C ASP A 627 6.71 -21.88 14.76
N PHE A 628 6.31 -22.02 13.49
CA PHE A 628 5.97 -20.88 12.62
C PHE A 628 4.73 -20.14 13.11
N VAL A 629 3.65 -20.88 13.35
CA VAL A 629 2.33 -20.30 13.59
C VAL A 629 2.12 -19.90 15.06
N MET A 630 2.67 -20.65 16.02
CA MET A 630 2.43 -20.43 17.46
C MET A 630 3.46 -19.52 18.17
N LYS A 631 4.62 -19.25 17.55
CA LYS A 631 5.67 -18.39 18.12
C LYS A 631 5.82 -17.11 17.30
N SER A 632 6.58 -16.15 17.84
CA SER A 632 6.89 -14.91 17.13
C SER A 632 7.80 -15.16 15.94
N CYS A 633 7.72 -14.29 14.92
CA CYS A 633 8.63 -14.34 13.78
C CYS A 633 10.10 -14.17 14.20
N LYS A 634 10.38 -13.43 15.28
CA LYS A 634 11.71 -13.42 15.91
C LYS A 634 12.18 -14.83 16.27
N SER A 635 11.36 -15.61 16.98
CA SER A 635 11.72 -16.97 17.38
C SER A 635 12.01 -17.85 16.16
N TRP A 636 11.23 -17.71 15.10
CA TRP A 636 11.47 -18.40 13.83
C TRP A 636 12.81 -18.01 13.21
N ILE A 637 13.03 -16.71 12.98
CA ILE A 637 14.24 -16.17 12.36
C ILE A 637 15.49 -16.62 13.14
N THR A 638 15.51 -16.44 14.46
CA THR A 638 16.65 -16.83 15.29
C THR A 638 16.90 -18.34 15.27
N SER A 639 15.85 -19.15 15.43
CA SER A 639 15.99 -20.62 15.43
C SER A 639 16.50 -21.14 14.09
N HIS A 640 15.93 -20.67 12.98
CA HIS A 640 16.30 -21.13 11.65
C HIS A 640 17.72 -20.67 11.27
N HIS A 641 18.04 -19.41 11.53
CA HIS A 641 19.38 -18.88 11.30
C HIS A 641 20.45 -19.66 12.09
N ASN A 642 20.24 -19.91 13.38
CA ASN A 642 21.19 -20.64 14.23
C ASN A 642 21.38 -22.10 13.80
N ASN A 643 20.37 -22.70 13.16
CA ASN A 643 20.42 -24.06 12.64
C ASN A 643 20.85 -24.14 11.17
N GLY A 644 21.27 -23.03 10.56
CA GLY A 644 21.64 -22.98 9.13
C GLY A 644 20.48 -23.32 8.18
N ARG A 645 19.23 -23.12 8.63
CA ARG A 645 18.02 -23.34 7.83
C ARG A 645 17.55 -22.03 7.20
N SER A 646 16.80 -22.15 6.11
CA SER A 646 16.13 -21.00 5.50
C SER A 646 15.22 -20.30 6.53
N ILE A 647 15.32 -18.98 6.62
CA ILE A 647 14.44 -18.15 7.45
C ILE A 647 13.15 -17.77 6.73
N HIS A 648 13.02 -18.10 5.44
CA HIS A 648 11.81 -17.85 4.66
C HIS A 648 10.58 -18.48 5.33
N PRO A 649 9.40 -17.84 5.18
CA PRO A 649 9.14 -16.68 4.32
C PRO A 649 9.51 -15.32 4.95
N PHE A 650 9.95 -15.30 6.21
CA PHE A 650 10.51 -14.10 6.83
C PHE A 650 11.91 -13.78 6.30
N CYS A 651 12.40 -12.57 6.56
CA CYS A 651 13.69 -12.11 6.04
C CYS A 651 14.41 -11.15 6.99
N SER A 652 15.70 -10.94 6.76
CA SER A 652 16.55 -10.08 7.61
C SER A 652 17.40 -9.08 6.81
N LYS A 653 17.26 -9.03 5.47
CA LYS A 653 17.97 -8.07 4.62
C LYS A 653 17.28 -6.71 4.65
N ILE A 654 18.02 -5.66 4.99
CA ILE A 654 17.45 -4.31 5.08
C ILE A 654 17.24 -3.77 3.67
N LYS A 655 16.01 -3.33 3.37
CA LYS A 655 15.68 -2.69 2.11
C LYS A 655 16.42 -1.35 1.99
N ARG A 656 17.40 -1.28 1.10
CA ARG A 656 18.22 -0.09 0.81
C ARG A 656 18.37 0.06 -0.71
N ASP A 657 18.75 1.25 -1.16
CA ASP A 657 19.15 1.49 -2.54
C ASP A 657 20.69 1.49 -2.57
N PRO A 658 21.36 0.73 -3.47
CA PRO A 658 20.84 -0.19 -4.49
C PRO A 658 20.05 -1.39 -3.92
N LEU A 659 18.90 -1.73 -4.54
CA LEU A 659 18.05 -2.84 -4.09
C LEU A 659 18.75 -4.20 -4.21
N GLN A 660 18.81 -4.92 -3.10
CA GLN A 660 19.22 -6.33 -3.08
C GLN A 660 17.98 -7.23 -3.13
N THR A 661 17.75 -7.91 -4.25
CA THR A 661 16.65 -8.85 -4.45
C THR A 661 16.99 -10.24 -3.95
N GLU A 662 15.95 -11.02 -3.68
CA GLU A 662 16.00 -12.43 -3.27
C GLU A 662 14.94 -13.22 -4.04
N CYS A 663 14.92 -14.54 -3.95
CA CYS A 663 13.85 -15.35 -4.50
C CYS A 663 12.72 -15.60 -3.49
N THR A 664 11.49 -15.75 -3.98
CA THR A 664 10.42 -16.35 -3.18
C THR A 664 10.76 -17.81 -2.83
N ASP A 665 10.16 -18.33 -1.75
CA ASP A 665 10.41 -19.70 -1.27
C ASP A 665 10.09 -20.78 -2.32
N ASP A 666 9.10 -20.53 -3.18
CA ASP A 666 8.72 -21.40 -4.31
C ASP A 666 9.50 -21.12 -5.61
N ARG A 667 10.45 -20.18 -5.56
CA ARG A 667 11.25 -19.64 -6.67
C ARG A 667 10.43 -19.14 -7.85
N ASN A 668 9.16 -18.80 -7.67
CA ASN A 668 8.31 -18.32 -8.76
C ASN A 668 8.51 -16.84 -9.08
N SER A 669 9.13 -16.06 -8.18
CA SER A 669 9.31 -14.63 -8.37
C SER A 669 10.63 -14.14 -7.78
N VAL A 670 11.17 -13.09 -8.40
CA VAL A 670 12.12 -12.16 -7.76
C VAL A 670 11.35 -11.35 -6.71
N ALA A 671 11.94 -11.10 -5.56
CA ALA A 671 11.26 -10.45 -4.45
C ALA A 671 12.24 -9.60 -3.61
N LEU A 672 11.71 -8.84 -2.66
CA LEU A 672 12.46 -7.96 -1.78
C LEU A 672 12.06 -8.20 -0.34
N CYS A 673 13.04 -8.20 0.57
CA CYS A 673 12.73 -8.12 1.99
C CYS A 673 12.10 -6.77 2.31
N ASN A 674 10.94 -6.76 2.95
CA ASN A 674 10.21 -5.54 3.29
C ASN A 674 10.65 -4.90 4.63
N LEU A 675 11.83 -5.29 5.13
CA LEU A 675 12.47 -4.76 6.34
C LEU A 675 12.98 -3.33 6.11
N VAL A 676 12.55 -2.40 6.95
CA VAL A 676 12.91 -0.97 6.86
C VAL A 676 13.27 -0.41 8.23
N LYS A 677 13.93 0.75 8.26
CA LYS A 677 14.04 1.58 9.47
C LYS A 677 12.77 2.45 9.55
N HIS A 678 12.05 2.36 10.65
CA HIS A 678 10.90 3.20 10.97
C HIS A 678 11.35 4.55 11.55
N GLU A 679 10.48 5.55 11.48
CA GLU A 679 10.76 6.89 12.02
C GLU A 679 10.79 6.91 13.56
N TYR A 680 10.03 6.01 14.18
CA TYR A 680 9.91 5.86 15.63
C TYR A 680 10.30 4.44 16.06
N PRO A 681 10.75 4.26 17.32
CA PRO A 681 11.02 2.92 17.82
C PRO A 681 9.71 2.12 17.84
N LEU A 682 9.77 0.91 17.32
CA LEU A 682 8.63 0.01 17.30
C LEU A 682 8.21 -0.34 18.74
N PRO A 683 6.91 -0.52 19.02
CA PRO A 683 6.45 -1.08 20.28
C PRO A 683 7.19 -2.38 20.59
N LYS A 684 7.44 -2.63 21.89
CA LYS A 684 8.29 -3.76 22.33
C LYS A 684 7.84 -5.11 21.76
N GLU A 685 6.54 -5.32 21.63
CA GLU A 685 5.94 -6.53 21.05
C GLU A 685 6.26 -6.77 19.57
N TYR A 686 6.70 -5.74 18.84
CA TYR A 686 7.02 -5.76 17.41
C TYR A 686 8.52 -5.61 17.12
N GLN A 687 9.37 -5.57 18.15
CA GLN A 687 10.82 -5.53 17.99
C GLN A 687 11.35 -6.95 17.76
N ASN A 688 11.58 -7.30 16.49
CA ASN A 688 11.79 -8.68 16.05
C ASN A 688 13.27 -9.13 15.96
N PHE A 689 14.24 -8.28 16.31
CA PHE A 689 15.67 -8.56 16.14
C PHE A 689 16.50 -8.24 17.39
N ASP A 690 17.44 -9.13 17.72
CA ASP A 690 18.52 -8.86 18.69
C ASP A 690 19.80 -8.36 18.01
N SER A 691 19.98 -8.68 16.72
CA SER A 691 21.06 -8.20 15.87
C SER A 691 20.60 -8.17 14.40
N LEU A 692 21.19 -7.26 13.62
CA LEU A 692 21.01 -7.15 12.18
C LEU A 692 22.34 -6.80 11.53
N ASN A 693 22.61 -7.35 10.33
CA ASN A 693 23.84 -7.04 9.60
C ASN A 693 23.90 -5.55 9.28
N HIS A 694 25.07 -4.94 9.54
CA HIS A 694 25.32 -3.51 9.30
C HIS A 694 24.43 -2.56 10.11
N VAL A 695 23.96 -2.99 11.29
CA VAL A 695 23.23 -2.17 12.26
C VAL A 695 23.88 -2.37 13.63
N HIS A 696 24.48 -1.31 14.16
CA HIS A 696 25.18 -1.32 15.45
C HIS A 696 24.37 -0.68 16.58
N GLU A 697 23.48 0.28 16.25
CA GLU A 697 22.60 1.01 17.18
C GLU A 697 21.18 1.11 16.58
N ASP A 698 20.19 1.55 17.37
CA ASP A 698 18.79 1.76 16.95
C ASP A 698 18.02 0.51 16.45
N LEU A 699 18.35 -0.70 16.90
CA LEU A 699 17.65 -1.93 16.49
C LEU A 699 16.13 -1.88 16.72
N GLU A 700 15.68 -1.16 17.74
CA GLU A 700 14.26 -0.94 18.02
C GLU A 700 13.49 -0.21 16.91
N TYR A 701 14.17 0.44 15.97
CA TYR A 701 13.55 1.11 14.82
C TYR A 701 13.39 0.18 13.61
N TYR A 702 13.94 -1.04 13.63
CA TYR A 702 13.93 -1.93 12.48
C TYR A 702 12.83 -2.98 12.59
N GLY A 703 12.00 -3.07 11.56
CA GLY A 703 10.99 -4.10 11.40
C GLY A 703 10.36 -4.08 10.02
N GLY A 704 9.45 -5.02 9.77
CA GLY A 704 8.66 -5.08 8.55
C GLY A 704 7.87 -3.77 8.33
N SER A 705 7.75 -3.38 7.06
CA SER A 705 7.07 -2.13 6.66
C SER A 705 5.53 -2.21 6.69
N VAL A 706 4.97 -3.39 6.92
CA VAL A 706 3.54 -3.69 7.04
C VAL A 706 3.21 -3.93 8.51
N SER A 707 2.40 -3.06 9.10
CA SER A 707 1.97 -3.13 10.50
C SER A 707 1.21 -4.43 10.76
N LEU A 708 0.13 -4.68 9.99
CA LEU A 708 -0.76 -5.85 10.12
C LEU A 708 -0.06 -7.21 10.11
N ALA A 709 1.20 -7.28 9.71
CA ALA A 709 2.00 -8.50 9.81
C ALA A 709 2.86 -8.51 11.09
N ASP A 710 2.40 -7.89 12.19
CA ASP A 710 3.14 -7.67 13.45
C ASP A 710 4.53 -7.02 13.26
N HIS A 711 4.70 -6.20 12.22
CA HIS A 711 6.02 -5.74 11.74
C HIS A 711 7.05 -6.88 11.57
N CYS A 712 6.61 -8.11 11.33
CA CYS A 712 7.46 -9.20 10.91
C CYS A 712 7.93 -8.92 9.48
N PRO A 713 9.24 -8.85 9.22
CA PRO A 713 9.74 -8.65 7.88
C PRO A 713 9.66 -9.95 7.08
N TYR A 714 9.19 -9.82 5.84
CA TYR A 714 9.04 -10.93 4.92
C TYR A 714 9.41 -10.56 3.48
N ILE A 715 9.62 -11.60 2.70
CA ILE A 715 9.91 -11.50 1.27
C ILE A 715 8.63 -11.16 0.52
N GLN A 716 8.65 -10.01 -0.17
CA GLN A 716 7.51 -9.44 -0.85
C GLN A 716 7.79 -9.33 -2.35
N GLU A 717 6.88 -9.85 -3.17
CA GLU A 717 6.90 -9.62 -4.62
C GLU A 717 6.68 -8.14 -4.94
N PHE A 718 7.16 -7.69 -6.09
CA PHE A 718 7.04 -6.29 -6.48
C PHE A 718 6.83 -6.12 -7.98
N THR A 719 6.51 -4.89 -8.37
CA THR A 719 6.45 -4.51 -9.79
C THR A 719 7.59 -3.54 -10.09
N TRP A 720 8.29 -3.78 -11.18
CA TRP A 720 9.27 -2.84 -11.70
C TRP A 720 8.54 -1.63 -12.27
N ARG A 721 8.90 -0.46 -11.79
CA ARG A 721 8.30 0.81 -12.22
C ARG A 721 9.34 1.70 -12.88
N SER A 722 8.97 2.31 -14.00
CA SER A 722 9.73 3.37 -14.65
C SER A 722 8.79 4.53 -14.83
N LYS A 723 9.17 5.72 -14.36
CA LYS A 723 8.29 6.89 -14.41
C LYS A 723 6.90 6.68 -13.76
N ASN A 724 6.84 5.89 -12.67
CA ASN A 724 5.62 5.46 -11.99
C ASN A 724 4.61 4.65 -12.83
N VAL A 725 5.01 4.24 -14.01
CA VAL A 725 4.27 3.25 -14.80
C VAL A 725 4.88 1.88 -14.50
N VAL A 726 4.02 0.91 -14.21
CA VAL A 726 4.45 -0.49 -14.11
C VAL A 726 4.99 -0.91 -15.47
N VAL A 727 6.26 -1.28 -15.52
CA VAL A 727 6.94 -1.75 -16.74
C VAL A 727 6.79 -3.26 -16.85
N ARG A 728 7.03 -3.97 -15.75
CA ARG A 728 6.92 -5.43 -15.65
C ARG A 728 6.70 -5.88 -14.21
N GLY A 729 6.14 -7.07 -14.03
CA GLY A 729 6.12 -7.78 -12.75
C GLY A 729 7.46 -8.46 -12.43
N SER A 730 7.52 -9.12 -11.28
CA SER A 730 8.70 -9.86 -10.81
C SER A 730 8.60 -11.39 -10.97
N GLN A 731 7.42 -11.90 -11.35
CA GLN A 731 7.14 -13.34 -11.49
C GLN A 731 7.81 -13.92 -12.73
N CYS A 732 8.60 -14.99 -12.54
CA CYS A 732 9.46 -15.59 -13.56
C CYS A 732 8.69 -16.26 -14.71
N LYS A 733 7.47 -16.74 -14.45
CA LYS A 733 6.70 -17.57 -15.40
C LYS A 733 6.07 -16.80 -16.57
N PHE A 734 6.05 -15.47 -16.50
CA PHE A 734 5.34 -14.60 -17.44
C PHE A 734 6.32 -13.97 -18.42
N GLU A 735 6.18 -14.28 -19.71
CA GLU A 735 7.10 -13.82 -20.76
C GLU A 735 7.08 -12.29 -20.91
N GLU A 736 5.95 -11.65 -20.64
CA GLU A 736 5.80 -10.19 -20.61
C GLU A 736 6.70 -9.51 -19.56
N ASN A 737 7.24 -10.27 -18.59
CA ASN A 737 8.16 -9.74 -17.59
C ASN A 737 9.64 -9.82 -18.01
N ASN A 738 9.95 -10.24 -19.25
CA ASN A 738 11.32 -10.19 -19.75
C ASN A 738 11.89 -8.76 -19.71
N PRO A 739 13.11 -8.54 -19.18
CA PRO A 739 13.75 -7.24 -19.27
C PRO A 739 13.97 -6.83 -20.73
N HIS A 740 13.88 -5.53 -21.00
CA HIS A 740 14.32 -5.01 -22.30
C HIS A 740 15.81 -5.30 -22.51
N HIS A 741 16.22 -5.64 -23.73
CA HIS A 741 17.59 -6.08 -24.03
C HIS A 741 18.68 -5.13 -23.51
N GLU A 742 18.48 -3.81 -23.64
CA GLU A 742 19.42 -2.78 -23.13
C GLU A 742 19.52 -2.68 -21.60
N LYS A 743 18.64 -3.39 -20.87
CA LYS A 743 18.56 -3.40 -19.40
C LYS A 743 18.65 -4.81 -18.83
N ASN A 744 19.01 -5.80 -19.64
CA ASN A 744 19.09 -7.20 -19.24
C ASN A 744 20.53 -7.60 -18.82
N PHE A 745 21.04 -6.92 -17.79
CA PHE A 745 22.43 -7.06 -17.33
C PHE A 745 22.79 -8.51 -16.96
N ALA A 746 21.85 -9.21 -16.32
CA ALA A 746 22.04 -10.56 -15.84
C ALA A 746 21.64 -11.65 -16.84
N LEU A 747 21.29 -11.29 -18.09
CA LEU A 747 20.81 -12.23 -19.11
C LEU A 747 19.61 -13.05 -18.61
N GLU A 748 18.72 -12.40 -17.86
CA GLU A 748 17.49 -13.00 -17.34
C GLU A 748 16.58 -13.44 -18.49
N LYS A 749 15.86 -14.54 -18.27
CA LYS A 749 14.83 -15.05 -19.18
C LYS A 749 13.60 -15.46 -18.40
N TYR A 750 12.51 -14.78 -18.66
CA TYR A 750 11.19 -15.06 -18.12
C TYR A 750 10.38 -15.90 -19.12
N GLY A 751 9.59 -16.84 -18.61
CA GLY A 751 8.79 -17.77 -19.39
C GLY A 751 8.32 -18.94 -18.56
N ARG A 752 7.44 -19.79 -19.12
CA ARG A 752 6.75 -20.85 -18.37
C ARG A 752 7.68 -21.82 -17.63
N GLU A 753 8.89 -22.03 -18.15
CA GLU A 753 9.93 -22.92 -17.60
C GLU A 753 11.00 -22.15 -16.81
N SER A 754 10.74 -20.90 -16.43
CA SER A 754 11.67 -20.06 -15.69
C SER A 754 11.39 -20.06 -14.19
N LYS A 755 12.47 -20.10 -13.41
CA LYS A 755 12.48 -19.97 -11.95
C LYS A 755 13.46 -18.89 -11.51
N CYS A 756 13.28 -18.41 -10.29
CA CYS A 756 14.17 -17.45 -9.65
C CYS A 756 15.39 -18.17 -9.08
N PHE A 757 16.58 -17.67 -9.42
CA PHE A 757 17.86 -18.12 -8.89
C PHE A 757 18.56 -16.97 -8.19
N GLU A 758 19.23 -17.28 -7.08
CA GLU A 758 20.02 -16.30 -6.35
C GLU A 758 21.29 -15.98 -7.15
N HIS A 759 21.73 -14.73 -7.07
CA HIS A 759 23.03 -14.29 -7.56
C HIS A 759 24.04 -14.28 -6.42
N SER A 760 25.33 -14.27 -6.76
CA SER A 760 26.36 -14.01 -5.75
C SER A 760 26.21 -12.60 -5.16
N GLU A 761 26.89 -12.33 -4.04
CA GLU A 761 26.95 -10.99 -3.45
C GLU A 761 27.60 -9.94 -4.37
N ARG A 762 28.28 -10.37 -5.45
CA ARG A 762 28.85 -9.45 -6.46
C ARG A 762 27.75 -8.95 -7.40
N MET A 763 27.74 -7.63 -7.61
CA MET A 763 26.89 -7.00 -8.62
C MET A 763 27.24 -7.50 -10.02
N TRP A 764 26.23 -7.60 -10.88
CA TRP A 764 26.43 -7.91 -12.29
C TRP A 764 27.03 -6.71 -13.03
N GLU A 765 27.98 -7.00 -13.91
CA GLU A 765 28.72 -6.01 -14.67
C GLU A 765 28.58 -6.29 -16.18
N GLU A 766 28.33 -5.25 -16.96
CA GLU A 766 28.38 -5.27 -18.42
C GLU A 766 29.55 -4.40 -18.92
N ARG A 767 30.40 -4.97 -19.76
CA ARG A 767 31.53 -4.26 -20.38
C ARG A 767 31.41 -4.22 -21.90
N SER A 768 31.49 -3.03 -22.48
CA SER A 768 31.76 -2.85 -23.90
C SER A 768 33.12 -2.18 -24.09
N CYS A 769 33.57 -2.04 -25.34
CA CYS A 769 34.83 -1.36 -25.62
C CYS A 769 34.83 0.15 -25.32
N GLN A 770 33.67 0.73 -25.05
CA GLN A 770 33.51 2.17 -24.82
C GLN A 770 33.17 2.50 -23.37
N GLN A 771 32.58 1.56 -22.62
CA GLN A 771 32.00 1.82 -21.30
C GLN A 771 31.78 0.53 -20.52
N THR A 772 31.85 0.66 -19.21
CA THR A 772 31.47 -0.36 -18.22
C THR A 772 30.22 0.11 -17.48
N ARG A 773 29.30 -0.79 -17.20
CA ARG A 773 28.07 -0.54 -16.44
C ARG A 773 27.91 -1.59 -15.36
N GLU A 774 27.45 -1.19 -14.18
CA GLU A 774 27.09 -2.11 -13.10
C GLU A 774 25.58 -2.02 -12.86
N TRP A 775 24.97 -3.18 -12.61
CA TRP A 775 23.54 -3.23 -12.37
C TRP A 775 23.21 -2.77 -10.95
N GLN A 776 22.41 -1.70 -10.84
CA GLN A 776 22.04 -1.09 -9.56
C GLN A 776 21.07 -1.93 -8.72
N HIS A 777 20.51 -3.02 -9.23
CA HIS A 777 19.63 -3.90 -8.46
C HIS A 777 20.07 -5.34 -8.71
N TRP A 778 20.44 -6.10 -7.69
CA TRP A 778 21.04 -7.43 -7.87
C TRP A 778 20.69 -8.33 -6.70
N GLY A 779 21.06 -9.61 -6.76
CA GLY A 779 20.82 -10.57 -5.69
C GLY A 779 19.99 -11.76 -6.14
N SER A 780 19.13 -11.61 -7.14
CA SER A 780 18.41 -12.71 -7.78
C SER A 780 17.94 -12.36 -9.19
N GLY A 781 17.61 -13.37 -9.99
CA GLY A 781 17.10 -13.20 -11.35
C GLY A 781 16.36 -14.43 -11.86
N CYS A 782 15.57 -14.28 -12.93
CA CYS A 782 14.81 -15.38 -13.51
C CYS A 782 15.55 -16.05 -14.67
N TYR A 783 15.62 -17.38 -14.65
CA TYR A 783 16.28 -18.18 -15.68
C TYR A 783 15.48 -19.44 -16.00
N THR A 784 15.55 -19.88 -17.26
CA THR A 784 15.05 -21.19 -17.66
C THR A 784 15.94 -22.30 -17.12
N TYR A 785 15.36 -23.44 -16.77
CA TYR A 785 16.11 -24.59 -16.25
C TYR A 785 15.63 -25.91 -16.87
N SER A 786 16.45 -26.95 -16.75
CA SER A 786 16.07 -28.31 -17.09
C SER A 786 16.65 -29.30 -16.08
N CYS A 787 16.05 -30.49 -16.03
CA CYS A 787 16.45 -31.58 -15.17
C CYS A 787 16.83 -32.77 -16.07
N SER A 788 18.10 -33.17 -16.05
CA SER A 788 18.56 -34.33 -16.83
C SER A 788 19.79 -34.97 -16.20
N ASN A 789 19.98 -36.27 -16.43
CA ASN A 789 21.10 -37.06 -15.91
C ASN A 789 21.21 -36.98 -14.37
N GLY A 790 20.07 -36.91 -13.67
CA GLY A 790 20.00 -36.73 -12.21
C GLY A 790 20.55 -35.38 -11.70
N ARG A 791 20.64 -34.34 -12.54
CA ARG A 791 21.16 -33.02 -12.17
C ARG A 791 20.27 -31.88 -12.67
N LEU A 792 20.41 -30.73 -12.00
CA LEU A 792 19.79 -29.47 -12.36
C LEU A 792 20.71 -28.70 -13.32
N HIS A 793 20.14 -28.19 -14.40
CA HIS A 793 20.81 -27.40 -15.41
C HIS A 793 20.15 -26.02 -15.53
N ILE A 794 20.93 -24.96 -15.47
CA ILE A 794 20.48 -23.57 -15.60
C ILE A 794 20.89 -23.06 -16.98
N HIS A 795 19.95 -22.50 -17.73
CA HIS A 795 20.21 -21.97 -19.07
C HIS A 795 20.35 -20.46 -19.02
N VAL A 796 21.49 -19.97 -19.53
CA VAL A 796 21.81 -18.55 -19.63
C VAL A 796 22.25 -18.24 -21.06
N SER A 797 21.50 -17.38 -21.75
CA SER A 797 21.67 -17.15 -23.19
C SER A 797 21.65 -18.49 -23.97
N ASN A 798 22.67 -18.79 -24.77
CA ASN A 798 22.81 -20.03 -25.53
C ASN A 798 23.59 -21.14 -24.80
N TYR A 799 23.86 -20.97 -23.51
CA TYR A 799 24.70 -21.88 -22.73
C TYR A 799 23.93 -22.55 -21.60
N THR A 800 24.38 -23.75 -21.25
CA THR A 800 23.82 -24.56 -20.16
C THR A 800 24.88 -24.77 -19.10
N PHE A 801 24.51 -24.48 -17.86
CA PHE A 801 25.37 -24.60 -16.69
C PHE A 801 24.81 -25.67 -15.76
N GLU A 802 25.68 -26.57 -15.29
CA GLU A 802 25.29 -27.74 -14.50
C GLU A 802 25.58 -27.51 -13.00
N CYS A 803 24.58 -27.83 -12.18
CA CYS A 803 24.67 -27.76 -10.73
C CYS A 803 25.08 -29.13 -10.14
N PHE A 804 26.30 -29.18 -9.59
CA PHE A 804 26.90 -30.35 -8.96
C PHE A 804 26.57 -30.45 -7.48
N HIS A 805 26.43 -29.32 -6.79
CA HIS A 805 26.05 -29.25 -5.38
C HIS A 805 25.28 -27.94 -5.05
N PRO A 806 24.45 -27.93 -4.00
CA PRO A 806 23.83 -26.70 -3.51
C PRO A 806 24.89 -25.67 -3.10
N GLY A 807 24.64 -24.39 -3.38
CA GLY A 807 25.56 -23.29 -3.09
C GLY A 807 26.73 -23.13 -4.07
N GLN A 808 26.82 -23.96 -5.12
CA GLN A 808 27.82 -23.79 -6.17
C GLN A 808 27.64 -22.44 -6.88
N GLU A 809 28.73 -21.68 -6.99
CA GLU A 809 28.76 -20.41 -7.72
C GLU A 809 29.12 -20.64 -9.20
N LEU A 810 28.14 -20.45 -10.07
CA LEU A 810 28.30 -20.50 -11.53
C LEU A 810 28.78 -19.14 -12.02
N ASN A 811 30.07 -19.03 -12.34
CA ASN A 811 30.65 -17.81 -12.88
C ASN A 811 30.20 -17.63 -14.34
N ILE A 812 29.39 -16.60 -14.59
CA ILE A 812 28.86 -16.26 -15.91
C ILE A 812 29.75 -15.21 -16.55
N ARG A 813 30.27 -15.52 -17.74
CA ARG A 813 31.06 -14.58 -18.54
C ARG A 813 30.79 -14.79 -20.03
N ILE A 814 29.77 -14.10 -20.54
CA ILE A 814 29.21 -14.29 -21.88
C ILE A 814 29.22 -12.97 -22.65
N LEU A 815 29.65 -13.00 -23.92
CA LEU A 815 29.59 -11.86 -24.84
C LEU A 815 28.32 -11.93 -25.69
N GLU A 816 27.39 -11.02 -25.46
CA GLU A 816 26.12 -10.93 -26.19
C GLU A 816 25.87 -9.47 -26.59
N ASN A 817 25.40 -9.23 -27.83
CA ASN A 817 25.12 -7.88 -28.35
C ASN A 817 26.29 -6.86 -28.22
N ASN A 818 27.55 -7.32 -28.34
CA ASN A 818 28.78 -6.54 -28.10
C ASN A 818 29.05 -6.09 -26.66
N TRP A 819 28.34 -6.68 -25.69
CA TRP A 819 28.53 -6.48 -24.27
C TRP A 819 28.99 -7.77 -23.61
N LEU A 820 30.05 -7.69 -22.82
CA LEU A 820 30.51 -8.79 -21.99
C LEU A 820 29.79 -8.71 -20.65
N HIS A 821 28.88 -9.64 -20.42
CA HIS A 821 28.15 -9.80 -19.18
C HIS A 821 28.98 -10.63 -18.21
N HIS A 822 29.11 -10.16 -16.97
CA HIS A 822 29.92 -10.78 -15.94
C HIS A 822 29.18 -10.77 -14.60
N GLY A 823 28.98 -11.95 -14.03
CA GLY A 823 28.30 -12.13 -12.76
C GLY A 823 28.32 -13.59 -12.33
N ALA A 824 27.51 -13.94 -11.34
CA ALA A 824 27.41 -15.33 -10.91
C ALA A 824 26.02 -15.69 -10.39
N ILE A 825 25.63 -16.93 -10.68
CA ILE A 825 24.36 -17.55 -10.26
C ILE A 825 24.68 -18.65 -9.24
N ILE A 826 23.90 -18.73 -8.17
CA ILE A 826 24.06 -19.73 -7.11
C ILE A 826 23.10 -20.89 -7.36
N CYS A 827 23.66 -22.10 -7.44
CA CYS A 827 22.89 -23.33 -7.62
C CYS A 827 22.05 -23.65 -6.37
N PRO A 828 20.73 -23.87 -6.51
CA PRO A 828 19.92 -24.41 -5.44
C PRO A 828 20.13 -25.92 -5.29
N SER A 829 19.42 -26.54 -4.36
CA SER A 829 19.38 -28.00 -4.29
C SER A 829 18.67 -28.57 -5.52
N CYS A 830 19.23 -29.63 -6.11
CA CYS A 830 18.58 -30.37 -7.21
C CYS A 830 17.18 -30.85 -6.80
N HIS A 831 17.05 -31.33 -5.57
CA HIS A 831 15.79 -31.84 -5.01
C HIS A 831 14.66 -30.79 -5.01
N GLU A 832 15.03 -29.51 -4.87
CA GLU A 832 14.07 -28.40 -4.80
C GLU A 832 13.31 -28.20 -6.12
N LEU A 833 13.95 -28.47 -7.27
CA LEU A 833 13.39 -28.19 -8.60
C LEU A 833 13.15 -29.44 -9.46
N CYS A 834 13.90 -30.52 -9.24
CA CYS A 834 13.94 -31.67 -10.15
C CYS A 834 13.28 -32.95 -9.62
N ASP A 835 13.01 -33.09 -8.31
CA ASP A 835 12.47 -34.34 -7.75
C ASP A 835 11.13 -34.74 -8.40
N ASN A 836 10.20 -33.79 -8.50
CA ASN A 836 8.90 -34.04 -9.14
C ASN A 836 9.04 -34.41 -10.62
N PHE A 837 9.96 -33.76 -11.34
CA PHE A 837 10.20 -34.03 -12.76
C PHE A 837 10.79 -35.44 -12.95
N PHE A 838 11.83 -35.78 -12.19
CA PHE A 838 12.46 -37.08 -12.29
C PHE A 838 11.53 -38.21 -11.87
N ALA A 839 10.77 -38.04 -10.79
CA ALA A 839 9.80 -39.04 -10.34
C ALA A 839 8.66 -39.27 -11.35
N SER A 840 8.21 -38.22 -12.05
CA SER A 840 7.06 -38.31 -12.97
C SER A 840 7.43 -38.66 -14.41
N THR A 841 8.65 -38.35 -14.85
CA THR A 841 9.00 -38.36 -16.29
C THR A 841 10.09 -39.36 -16.64
N THR A 842 11.17 -39.45 -15.87
CA THR A 842 12.37 -40.24 -16.25
C THR A 842 12.64 -41.44 -15.34
N GLY A 843 12.07 -41.47 -14.13
CA GLY A 843 12.39 -42.47 -13.10
C GLY A 843 13.79 -42.29 -12.47
N GLU A 844 14.47 -41.18 -12.75
CA GLU A 844 15.76 -40.83 -12.15
C GLU A 844 15.59 -40.26 -10.73
N THR A 845 16.71 -40.02 -10.05
CA THR A 845 16.76 -39.25 -8.80
C THR A 845 17.92 -38.26 -8.85
N CYS A 846 17.84 -37.18 -8.08
CA CYS A 846 18.96 -36.24 -7.96
C CYS A 846 20.20 -36.95 -7.41
N LYS A 847 21.33 -36.78 -8.09
CA LYS A 847 22.64 -37.29 -7.66
C LYS A 847 23.10 -36.61 -6.38
N THR A 848 23.96 -37.32 -5.64
CA THR A 848 24.62 -36.75 -4.46
C THR A 848 25.54 -35.58 -4.84
N PRO A 849 25.76 -34.61 -3.93
CA PRO A 849 26.72 -33.52 -4.14
C PRO A 849 28.11 -34.04 -4.52
N GLU A 850 28.68 -33.50 -5.60
CA GLU A 850 30.01 -33.83 -6.12
C GLU A 850 30.86 -32.56 -6.29
N GLU A 851 32.18 -32.71 -6.37
CA GLU A 851 33.09 -31.60 -6.63
C GLU A 851 32.85 -31.04 -8.04
N ALA A 852 32.62 -29.73 -8.13
CA ALA A 852 32.34 -29.07 -9.40
C ALA A 852 33.60 -29.07 -10.29
N PRO A 853 33.44 -29.22 -11.62
CA PRO A 853 34.55 -29.13 -12.56
C PRO A 853 35.17 -27.73 -12.55
N SER A 854 36.42 -27.64 -13.01
CA SER A 854 37.16 -26.36 -13.09
C SER A 854 36.37 -25.28 -13.82
N SER A 855 36.56 -24.01 -13.44
CA SER A 855 35.91 -22.85 -14.09
C SER A 855 36.15 -22.74 -15.62
N TYR A 856 37.14 -23.46 -16.16
CA TYR A 856 37.36 -23.59 -17.61
C TYR A 856 36.33 -24.46 -18.33
N PHE A 857 35.50 -25.21 -17.60
CA PHE A 857 34.44 -26.05 -18.16
C PHE A 857 33.30 -25.22 -18.77
N TYR A 858 33.12 -23.99 -18.29
CA TYR A 858 32.08 -23.07 -18.73
C TYR A 858 32.63 -21.95 -19.64
N PRO A 859 31.77 -21.33 -20.47
CA PRO A 859 32.16 -20.25 -21.36
C PRO A 859 32.86 -19.10 -20.61
N LYS A 860 33.92 -18.58 -21.21
CA LYS A 860 34.71 -17.46 -20.66
C LYS A 860 35.07 -16.49 -21.76
N ASP A 861 34.07 -15.76 -22.22
CA ASP A 861 34.24 -14.85 -23.34
C ASP A 861 35.16 -13.67 -22.99
N ASN A 862 35.83 -13.14 -24.01
CA ASN A 862 36.73 -12.01 -23.87
C ASN A 862 36.31 -10.89 -24.80
N LEU A 863 36.11 -9.71 -24.21
CA LEU A 863 35.89 -8.50 -24.97
C LEU A 863 37.18 -8.09 -25.68
N ARG A 864 37.18 -8.09 -27.02
CA ARG A 864 38.32 -7.67 -27.84
C ARG A 864 38.08 -6.28 -28.41
N CYS A 865 38.78 -5.29 -27.87
CA CYS A 865 38.70 -3.91 -28.35
C CYS A 865 39.82 -3.60 -29.32
N ARG A 866 39.47 -3.19 -30.54
CA ARG A 866 40.48 -2.65 -31.48
C ARG A 866 40.83 -1.24 -31.03
N ALA A 867 42.11 -0.98 -30.76
CA ALA A 867 42.61 0.39 -30.72
C ALA A 867 42.45 0.96 -32.14
N ASN A 868 41.67 2.04 -32.29
CA ASN A 868 41.75 2.85 -33.50
C ASN A 868 43.13 3.51 -33.48
N VAL A 869 44.10 2.85 -34.11
CA VAL A 869 45.32 3.51 -34.55
C VAL A 869 44.85 4.53 -35.58
N LEU A 870 44.83 5.80 -35.21
CA LEU A 870 44.81 6.90 -36.17
C LEU A 870 46.01 6.67 -37.09
N THR A 871 45.77 6.20 -38.30
CA THR A 871 46.80 6.17 -39.33
C THR A 871 47.22 7.61 -39.60
N PRO A 872 48.52 7.95 -39.52
CA PRO A 872 48.99 9.29 -39.87
C PRO A 872 48.98 9.38 -41.40
N THR A 873 47.83 9.62 -42.01
CA THR A 873 47.74 9.75 -43.47
C THR A 873 46.71 10.76 -43.94
N ILE A 874 46.24 11.66 -43.06
CA ILE A 874 45.46 12.83 -43.46
C ILE A 874 45.86 14.03 -42.59
N LEU A 875 47.12 14.48 -42.73
CA LEU A 875 47.58 15.79 -42.26
C LEU A 875 48.64 16.40 -43.19
N ILE A 876 48.57 16.04 -44.47
CA ILE A 876 49.31 16.71 -45.56
C ILE A 876 48.32 16.95 -46.69
N LEU A 877 47.39 17.90 -46.53
CA LEU A 877 46.66 18.51 -47.66
C LEU A 877 45.94 19.83 -47.34
N VAL A 878 46.28 20.52 -46.24
CA VAL A 878 45.76 21.87 -45.94
C VAL A 878 46.90 22.81 -45.52
N ALA A 879 47.98 22.86 -46.32
CA ALA A 879 49.07 23.83 -46.12
C ALA A 879 49.46 24.60 -47.40
N PHE A 880 48.68 24.52 -48.48
CA PHE A 880 48.96 25.25 -49.72
C PHE A 880 47.70 25.84 -50.34
N THR A 881 47.08 26.82 -49.67
CA THR A 881 46.22 27.81 -50.34
C THR A 881 45.95 28.98 -49.39
N PHE A 882 46.96 29.80 -49.08
CA PHE A 882 46.79 31.19 -48.63
C PHE A 882 48.07 32.00 -48.88
N ILE A 883 48.41 32.21 -50.17
CA ILE A 883 49.20 33.36 -50.63
C ILE A 883 48.60 33.82 -51.96
N ARG A 884 47.71 34.82 -51.90
CA ARG A 884 47.47 35.90 -52.89
C ARG A 884 46.05 36.48 -52.70
N LEU A 885 45.96 37.52 -51.88
CA LEU A 885 45.38 38.87 -52.13
C LEU A 885 45.04 39.52 -50.80
#